data_AF-A0A1E4SDR0-F1
#
_entry.id   AF-A0A1E4SDR0-F1
#
_cell.length_a   1.000
_cell.length_b   1.000
_cell.length_c   1.000
_cell.angle_alpha   90.00
_cell.angle_beta   90.00
_cell.angle_gamma   90.00
#
_symmetry.space_group_name_H-M   'P 1'
#
loop_
_entity.id
_entity.type
_entity.pdbx_description
1 polymer ?
#
loop_
_entity_poly.entity_id
_entity_poly.type
_entity_poly.pdbx_seq_one_letter_code
_entity_poly.pdbx_strand_id
1 'polypeptide(L)'
;MLDNEIDEDQKVVEFDFPLPINSITQNLVKRHAKISSIIGLPKDDDLLVFIFETAASLCDPFTQPEETEESVLSVDAVSDFLIALSYTKYVQDNHLEVNFVRVDIESIKFELSLAFFKLLRFIHRVLNAENELRTRYVNNDEEHWAQNLPQWTPKPPLDLEEFNLKLIYSIACILILGIYKLFKPTDDSVPYNLMVNPYLHYLLKLWKCHTNIILLGLEIDRRIEFDNHEKGEMMDTPEIVKQTLKGSSSIRYILSWIINQNPSLFYDEDITDIEELETNDMKKESLLNFIQPILRKKINGGSLLIDMRLVIIGLLIINTGISYTPGLYQKEEEPSANEDEATRRLNRIKPITELGDILIDLEYEDRFDEDIRYIFEYEFEDEWEKGEDEDSEHLVEDEETDDRKINNGTNEMVHGSNEIKDQDGQAAMRSPDSTSIEFDDKGRDWRDVPRGQNSEFQEWFLTKLEKYEQLQNKQDSDDFFNSWNELYETFEYLSTTSIEGDVESETKLGQVVINSISKAIKQEVENLHASDDLKKSEVSQSAITPDKIYQYWLTSATEKSVQITQENNKLIVPILSITRFEIFLHNNSKLARCLMDEMLMCNGYRRVLIWFLTHNLNLSTLLIDYVFELLVGIRGSNQGQAPYNFTRKGDKLELSEIERLMLLHEFLTNSSMYLSSTEGIEIDDGYKVVLAESIAMKYMSLMCLMINQLMRIGIIDLNRPKNAEGVDDDIHDYRNELQVLLINWVGKLPEARRLFFMVKNYNEDKRDDEVTEVIGSELGESTMAAQIELLEKFQTLRTQEVSEYLENNESDMKLIANLARKFELYLGMVLTPKESGINNNELKNIQQHFAMFFEYFNTLCRIEFVAEYLFEKFETVISTGQNEVKPTSLSHEAAANEFADAEFSAEFLATPAGVDNTKPKSTKPKKSNKKKNRKKRNNQLRSAIPRSLQFTAKRMSSFTPHQVKTATAPGPAAPYSQAVKINGFVYVSGQIPYTAQNKPLPAGASIEEQAEQVIQNVSNILEAANSSLKHVVKANIFLTDMKKQFAPFNSVYGKYFDEMKPARSCVAVKELPLGVDLEMEVVAVEKEDPKL
;
A
#
# COMPACT_ATOMS: atom_id res chain seq x y z
N MET A 1 -8.96 -8.13 -67.03
CA MET A 1 -8.10 -8.69 -68.11
C MET A 1 -6.63 -8.31 -67.93
N LEU A 2 -6.12 -8.45 -66.72
CA LEU A 2 -5.36 -9.65 -66.38
C LEU A 2 -5.57 -9.76 -64.89
N ASP A 3 -6.27 -10.81 -64.51
CA ASP A 3 -6.77 -10.99 -63.17
C ASP A 3 -5.72 -11.80 -62.39
N ASN A 4 -5.60 -11.59 -61.09
CA ASN A 4 -5.23 -12.64 -60.13
C ASN A 4 -5.54 -12.15 -58.71
N GLU A 5 -6.47 -12.88 -58.09
CA GLU A 5 -6.62 -13.22 -56.67
C GLU A 5 -6.26 -12.18 -55.59
N ILE A 6 -7.27 -11.90 -54.77
CA ILE A 6 -7.24 -11.08 -53.56
C ILE A 6 -7.13 -12.07 -52.39
N ASP A 7 -6.21 -11.83 -51.45
CA ASP A 7 -6.31 -12.37 -50.09
C ASP A 7 -7.00 -11.31 -49.21
N GLU A 8 -8.14 -11.68 -48.62
CA GLU A 8 -8.87 -10.86 -47.64
C GLU A 8 -8.50 -11.29 -46.22
N ASP A 9 -7.89 -10.41 -45.43
CA ASP A 9 -8.20 -10.17 -43.99
C ASP A 9 -7.14 -9.28 -43.29
N GLN A 10 -6.94 -8.05 -43.79
CA GLN A 10 -6.62 -6.93 -42.90
C GLN A 10 -7.89 -6.11 -42.70
N LYS A 11 -8.49 -6.17 -41.51
CA LYS A 11 -9.62 -5.32 -41.12
C LYS A 11 -9.13 -3.92 -40.76
N VAL A 12 -8.67 -3.18 -41.77
CA VAL A 12 -8.60 -1.72 -41.68
C VAL A 12 -10.03 -1.22 -41.47
N VAL A 13 -10.35 -0.75 -40.27
CA VAL A 13 -11.64 -0.14 -39.98
C VAL A 13 -11.63 1.30 -40.53
N GLU A 14 -11.74 1.41 -41.86
CA GLU A 14 -12.05 2.68 -42.51
C GLU A 14 -13.42 3.16 -42.01
N PHE A 15 -13.40 4.08 -41.03
CA PHE A 15 -14.57 4.86 -40.66
C PHE A 15 -14.88 5.87 -41.77
N ASP A 16 -15.48 5.38 -42.85
CA ASP A 16 -16.02 6.17 -43.96
C ASP A 16 -17.04 7.18 -43.40
N PHE A 17 -16.58 8.43 -43.18
CA PHE A 17 -17.33 9.47 -42.49
C PHE A 17 -18.63 9.76 -43.25
N PRO A 18 -19.82 9.43 -42.71
CA PRO A 18 -21.08 9.80 -43.34
C PRO A 18 -21.34 11.28 -43.04
N LEU A 19 -20.67 12.16 -43.79
CA LEU A 19 -20.77 13.62 -43.69
C LEU A 19 -22.24 14.01 -43.54
N PRO A 20 -22.67 14.59 -42.39
CA PRO A 20 -24.09 14.74 -42.10
C PRO A 20 -24.73 15.79 -43.04
N ILE A 21 -25.39 15.29 -44.10
CA ILE A 21 -26.11 16.10 -45.08
C ILE A 21 -27.39 16.68 -44.46
N ASN A 22 -27.25 17.61 -43.50
CA ASN A 22 -28.35 18.46 -43.01
C ASN A 22 -27.90 19.77 -42.31
N SER A 23 -27.52 20.75 -43.15
CA SER A 23 -28.15 22.09 -43.13
C SER A 23 -27.79 23.17 -42.06
N ILE A 24 -26.60 23.16 -41.42
CA ILE A 24 -26.12 24.34 -40.65
C ILE A 24 -24.82 24.97 -41.19
N THR A 25 -23.79 24.19 -41.52
CA THR A 25 -22.40 24.67 -41.74
C THR A 25 -22.06 25.11 -43.18
N GLN A 26 -22.93 25.90 -43.86
CA GLN A 26 -22.61 26.46 -45.19
C GLN A 26 -21.49 27.53 -45.21
N ASN A 27 -20.88 27.88 -44.08
CA ASN A 27 -19.77 28.83 -44.01
C ASN A 27 -18.92 28.63 -42.75
N LEU A 28 -17.75 28.02 -42.91
CA LEU A 28 -16.87 27.63 -41.80
C LEU A 28 -16.27 28.86 -41.07
N VAL A 29 -15.90 29.91 -41.81
CA VAL A 29 -15.44 31.19 -41.24
C VAL A 29 -16.47 31.80 -40.27
N LYS A 30 -17.77 31.68 -40.56
CA LYS A 30 -18.84 32.11 -39.62
C LYS A 30 -18.96 31.22 -38.38
N ARG A 31 -18.62 29.91 -38.48
CA ARG A 31 -18.53 29.01 -37.32
C ARG A 31 -17.34 29.40 -36.44
N HIS A 32 -16.14 29.57 -37.01
CA HIS A 32 -14.97 30.04 -36.27
C HIS A 32 -15.20 31.42 -35.62
N ALA A 33 -15.81 32.37 -36.33
CA ALA A 33 -16.16 33.68 -35.78
C ALA A 33 -17.24 33.61 -34.66
N LYS A 34 -18.21 32.70 -34.75
CA LYS A 34 -19.18 32.40 -33.66
C LYS A 34 -18.42 31.88 -32.43
N ILE A 35 -17.52 30.92 -32.61
CA ILE A 35 -16.71 30.33 -31.54
C ILE A 35 -15.81 31.39 -30.88
N SER A 36 -15.07 32.19 -31.65
CA SER A 36 -14.29 33.35 -31.17
C SER A 36 -15.10 34.28 -30.27
N SER A 37 -16.36 34.55 -30.65
CA SER A 37 -17.27 35.39 -29.85
C SER A 37 -17.79 34.73 -28.55
N ILE A 38 -17.81 33.40 -28.47
CA ILE A 38 -18.17 32.64 -27.26
C ILE A 38 -16.98 32.54 -26.30
N ILE A 39 -15.77 32.33 -26.85
CA ILE A 39 -14.51 32.40 -26.10
C ILE A 39 -14.30 33.81 -25.51
N GLY A 40 -14.81 34.84 -26.19
CA GLY A 40 -14.76 36.24 -25.72
C GLY A 40 -13.44 36.93 -26.07
N LEU A 41 -12.83 36.58 -27.20
CA LEU A 41 -11.54 37.10 -27.63
C LEU A 41 -11.59 38.63 -27.88
N PRO A 42 -10.57 39.39 -27.43
CA PRO A 42 -10.50 40.83 -27.68
C PRO A 42 -10.31 41.11 -29.17
N LYS A 43 -11.20 41.92 -29.75
CA LYS A 43 -11.18 42.26 -31.19
C LYS A 43 -10.11 43.28 -31.59
N ASP A 44 -9.39 43.82 -30.60
CA ASP A 44 -8.37 44.85 -30.76
C ASP A 44 -6.93 44.26 -30.63
N ASP A 45 -6.80 42.93 -30.49
CA ASP A 45 -5.50 42.20 -30.44
C ASP A 45 -5.37 41.35 -31.72
N ASP A 46 -4.93 41.99 -32.82
CA ASP A 46 -4.85 41.41 -34.17
C ASP A 46 -4.03 40.11 -34.21
N LEU A 47 -2.97 40.01 -33.38
CA LEU A 47 -2.11 38.83 -33.29
C LEU A 47 -2.86 37.67 -32.63
N LEU A 48 -3.54 37.92 -31.50
CA LEU A 48 -4.28 36.90 -30.77
C LEU A 48 -5.51 36.39 -31.55
N VAL A 49 -6.17 37.27 -32.31
CA VAL A 49 -7.23 36.88 -33.27
C VAL A 49 -6.64 36.02 -34.39
N PHE A 50 -5.53 36.42 -35.01
CA PHE A 50 -4.87 35.65 -36.06
C PHE A 50 -4.44 34.26 -35.58
N ILE A 51 -3.88 34.14 -34.37
CA ILE A 51 -3.48 32.87 -33.76
C ILE A 51 -4.70 31.96 -33.58
N PHE A 52 -5.82 32.49 -33.08
CA PHE A 52 -7.06 31.70 -32.97
C PHE A 52 -7.61 31.28 -34.33
N GLU A 53 -7.70 32.16 -35.32
CA GLU A 53 -8.22 31.81 -36.65
C GLU A 53 -7.31 30.81 -37.38
N THR A 54 -5.99 30.89 -37.17
CA THR A 54 -5.00 29.92 -37.67
C THR A 54 -5.17 28.56 -36.99
N ALA A 55 -5.21 28.52 -35.66
CA ALA A 55 -5.42 27.29 -34.91
C ALA A 55 -6.77 26.64 -35.24
N ALA A 56 -7.85 27.42 -35.32
CA ALA A 56 -9.16 26.92 -35.74
C ALA A 56 -9.17 26.38 -37.18
N SER A 57 -8.41 26.99 -38.10
CA SER A 57 -8.29 26.50 -39.48
C SER A 57 -7.50 25.19 -39.58
N LEU A 58 -6.46 25.03 -38.75
CA LEU A 58 -5.62 23.81 -38.73
C LEU A 58 -6.25 22.64 -37.97
N CYS A 59 -7.09 22.91 -36.96
CA CYS A 59 -7.68 21.89 -36.09
C CYS A 59 -9.10 21.44 -36.48
N ASP A 60 -9.76 22.12 -37.41
CA ASP A 60 -11.14 21.83 -37.80
C ASP A 60 -11.16 20.89 -39.02
N PRO A 61 -11.75 19.67 -38.93
CA PRO A 61 -11.69 18.66 -40.01
C PRO A 61 -12.31 19.09 -41.34
N PHE A 62 -13.03 20.21 -41.37
CA PHE A 62 -13.61 20.79 -42.59
C PHE A 62 -12.71 21.86 -43.25
N THR A 63 -11.59 22.24 -42.64
CA THR A 63 -10.59 23.20 -43.19
C THR A 63 -9.14 22.70 -43.14
N GLN A 64 -8.87 21.66 -42.35
CA GLN A 64 -7.60 20.96 -42.30
C GLN A 64 -7.22 20.41 -43.70
N PRO A 65 -5.94 20.47 -44.12
CA PRO A 65 -5.51 19.86 -45.38
C PRO A 65 -5.59 18.32 -45.32
N GLU A 66 -5.66 17.68 -46.49
CA GLU A 66 -5.71 16.22 -46.62
C GLU A 66 -4.45 15.58 -45.99
N GLU A 67 -4.67 14.61 -45.09
CA GLU A 67 -3.59 13.82 -44.48
C GLU A 67 -3.10 12.72 -45.45
N THR A 68 -1.85 12.28 -45.28
CA THR A 68 -1.29 11.13 -46.02
C THR A 68 -0.46 10.25 -45.07
N GLU A 69 -0.22 9.00 -45.46
CA GLU A 69 0.61 8.05 -44.70
C GLU A 69 2.02 8.59 -44.41
N GLU A 70 2.60 9.39 -45.32
CA GLU A 70 3.91 10.04 -45.13
C GLU A 70 3.84 11.36 -44.34
N SER A 71 2.64 11.95 -44.16
CA SER A 71 2.46 13.27 -43.55
C SER A 71 1.17 13.35 -42.71
N VAL A 72 1.18 12.69 -41.55
CA VAL A 72 0.11 12.77 -40.55
C VAL A 72 0.11 14.15 -39.90
N LEU A 73 -1.07 14.77 -39.80
CA LEU A 73 -1.26 16.06 -39.13
C LEU A 73 -1.48 15.85 -37.62
N SER A 74 -0.43 15.36 -36.97
CA SER A 74 -0.39 15.08 -35.54
C SER A 74 -0.33 16.35 -34.69
N VAL A 75 -0.54 16.20 -33.37
CA VAL A 75 -0.45 17.31 -32.41
C VAL A 75 0.90 18.03 -32.51
N ASP A 76 1.97 17.26 -32.68
CA ASP A 76 3.34 17.76 -32.82
C ASP A 76 3.51 18.63 -34.08
N ALA A 77 3.10 18.12 -35.24
CA ALA A 77 3.22 18.82 -36.53
C ALA A 77 2.33 20.07 -36.62
N VAL A 78 1.08 19.98 -36.14
CA VAL A 78 0.15 21.12 -36.15
C VAL A 78 0.61 22.22 -35.20
N SER A 79 1.25 21.87 -34.08
CA SER A 79 1.90 22.84 -33.19
C SER A 79 3.05 23.59 -33.88
N ASP A 80 3.88 22.92 -34.68
CA ASP A 80 4.97 23.58 -35.42
C ASP A 80 4.45 24.54 -36.49
N PHE A 81 3.41 24.14 -37.24
CA PHE A 81 2.75 25.03 -38.19
C PHE A 81 2.16 26.27 -37.51
N LEU A 82 1.52 26.11 -36.34
CA LEU A 82 1.00 27.24 -35.57
C LEU A 82 2.13 28.19 -35.13
N ILE A 83 3.25 27.67 -34.61
CA ILE A 83 4.41 28.49 -34.22
C ILE A 83 4.97 29.24 -35.44
N ALA A 84 5.23 28.55 -36.55
CA ALA A 84 5.85 29.13 -37.75
C ALA A 84 4.98 30.24 -38.38
N LEU A 85 3.66 30.04 -38.45
CA LEU A 85 2.73 31.03 -38.96
C LEU A 85 2.58 32.23 -38.01
N SER A 86 2.52 31.98 -36.69
CA SER A 86 2.44 33.04 -35.67
C SER A 86 3.71 33.91 -35.64
N TYR A 87 4.88 33.29 -35.75
CA TYR A 87 6.17 33.98 -35.91
C TYR A 87 6.20 34.84 -37.17
N THR A 88 5.75 34.29 -38.31
CA THR A 88 5.70 34.99 -39.59
C THR A 88 4.79 36.23 -39.52
N LYS A 89 3.62 36.12 -38.88
CA LYS A 89 2.70 37.24 -38.62
C LYS A 89 3.35 38.30 -37.72
N TYR A 90 3.94 37.88 -36.60
CA TYR A 90 4.62 38.78 -35.65
C TYR A 90 5.74 39.62 -36.31
N VAL A 91 6.55 39.00 -37.18
CA VAL A 91 7.62 39.67 -37.93
C VAL A 91 7.07 40.71 -38.91
N GLN A 92 5.96 40.42 -39.59
CA GLN A 92 5.31 41.34 -40.53
C GLN A 92 4.73 42.57 -39.82
N ASP A 93 3.98 42.35 -38.74
CA ASP A 93 3.28 43.42 -38.00
C ASP A 93 4.25 44.38 -37.30
N ASN A 94 5.36 43.87 -36.78
CA ASN A 94 6.41 44.68 -36.14
C ASN A 94 7.42 45.29 -37.14
N HIS A 95 7.22 45.08 -38.46
CA HIS A 95 8.08 45.58 -39.53
C HIS A 95 9.57 45.24 -39.35
N LEU A 96 9.87 44.06 -38.83
CA LEU A 96 11.23 43.64 -38.53
C LEU A 96 11.95 43.23 -39.82
N GLU A 97 12.86 44.08 -40.31
CA GLU A 97 13.75 43.70 -41.41
C GLU A 97 14.63 42.51 -40.97
N VAL A 98 14.58 41.41 -41.74
CA VAL A 98 15.35 40.17 -41.49
C VAL A 98 16.87 40.37 -41.59
N ASN A 99 17.34 41.58 -41.91
CA ASN A 99 18.75 41.93 -42.10
C ASN A 99 19.35 42.65 -40.88
N PHE A 100 20.25 41.95 -40.18
CA PHE A 100 21.39 42.53 -39.44
C PHE A 100 21.16 43.43 -38.22
N VAL A 101 19.94 43.56 -37.71
CA VAL A 101 19.74 43.93 -36.29
C VAL A 101 19.46 42.66 -35.49
N ARG A 102 20.10 42.50 -34.32
CA ARG A 102 19.80 41.41 -33.38
C ARG A 102 18.40 41.63 -32.81
N VAL A 103 17.40 41.01 -33.45
CA VAL A 103 16.11 40.76 -32.83
C VAL A 103 16.32 39.70 -31.75
N ASP A 104 15.86 39.97 -30.54
CA ASP A 104 15.99 39.03 -29.44
C ASP A 104 14.96 37.89 -29.59
N ILE A 105 15.45 36.70 -29.92
CA ILE A 105 14.61 35.52 -30.17
C ILE A 105 13.85 35.12 -28.90
N GLU A 106 14.44 35.31 -27.72
CA GLU A 106 13.78 35.01 -26.45
C GLU A 106 12.64 36.00 -26.16
N SER A 107 12.78 37.26 -26.60
CA SER A 107 11.67 38.22 -26.56
C SER A 107 10.51 37.85 -27.49
N ILE A 108 10.78 37.25 -28.67
CA ILE A 108 9.72 36.77 -29.56
C ILE A 108 9.06 35.50 -28.99
N LYS A 109 9.85 34.53 -28.52
CA LYS A 109 9.34 33.35 -27.81
C LYS A 109 8.42 33.74 -26.67
N PHE A 110 8.83 34.73 -25.86
CA PHE A 110 8.02 35.23 -24.76
C PHE A 110 6.69 35.81 -25.24
N GLU A 111 6.68 36.77 -26.18
CA GLU A 111 5.43 37.38 -26.68
C GLU A 111 4.49 36.37 -27.37
N LEU A 112 5.03 35.43 -28.16
CA LEU A 112 4.23 34.35 -28.76
C LEU A 112 3.68 33.39 -27.70
N SER A 113 4.48 32.98 -26.72
CA SER A 113 4.02 32.14 -25.61
C SER A 113 2.95 32.84 -24.77
N LEU A 114 3.05 34.17 -24.60
CA LEU A 114 2.09 34.98 -23.88
C LEU A 114 0.77 35.10 -24.66
N ALA A 115 0.83 35.22 -25.99
CA ALA A 115 -0.36 35.17 -26.86
C ALA A 115 -1.05 33.79 -26.79
N PHE A 116 -0.27 32.70 -26.87
CA PHE A 116 -0.78 31.33 -26.72
C PHE A 116 -1.41 31.13 -25.34
N PHE A 117 -0.75 31.56 -24.27
CA PHE A 117 -1.23 31.48 -22.89
C PHE A 117 -2.50 32.30 -22.65
N LYS A 118 -2.60 33.53 -23.18
CA LYS A 118 -3.85 34.33 -23.14
C LYS A 118 -5.00 33.54 -23.78
N LEU A 119 -4.81 33.03 -25.00
CA LEU A 119 -5.82 32.26 -25.73
C LEU A 119 -6.23 30.98 -24.98
N LEU A 120 -5.24 30.24 -24.49
CA LEU A 120 -5.42 29.03 -23.69
C LEU A 120 -6.26 29.29 -22.43
N ARG A 121 -6.04 30.41 -21.74
CA ARG A 121 -6.84 30.82 -20.58
C ARG A 121 -8.29 31.17 -20.95
N PHE A 122 -8.53 31.85 -22.08
CA PHE A 122 -9.91 32.10 -22.53
C PHE A 122 -10.64 30.79 -22.86
N ILE A 123 -9.94 29.81 -23.45
CA ILE A 123 -10.49 28.46 -23.71
C ILE A 123 -10.84 27.74 -22.39
N HIS A 124 -9.90 27.62 -21.45
CA HIS A 124 -10.14 26.90 -20.18
C HIS A 124 -11.25 27.55 -19.34
N ARG A 125 -11.39 28.88 -19.41
CA ARG A 125 -12.51 29.63 -18.82
C ARG A 125 -13.87 29.21 -19.37
N VAL A 126 -13.96 28.80 -20.64
CA VAL A 126 -15.21 28.36 -21.28
C VAL A 126 -15.44 26.85 -21.11
N LEU A 127 -14.36 26.06 -21.02
CA LEU A 127 -14.38 24.65 -20.57
C LEU A 127 -14.62 24.48 -19.06
N ASN A 128 -14.81 25.57 -18.30
CA ASN A 128 -14.87 25.62 -16.82
C ASN A 128 -13.60 25.14 -16.06
N ALA A 129 -12.56 24.68 -16.77
CA ALA A 129 -11.28 24.19 -16.25
C ALA A 129 -10.26 25.29 -15.84
N GLU A 130 -10.72 26.49 -15.42
CA GLU A 130 -9.82 27.61 -15.03
C GLU A 130 -9.50 27.68 -13.53
N ASN A 131 -10.18 26.89 -12.68
CA ASN A 131 -10.04 26.98 -11.23
C ASN A 131 -10.31 25.63 -10.54
N GLU A 132 -9.24 24.94 -10.20
CA GLU A 132 -9.13 23.72 -9.38
C GLU A 132 -10.07 23.70 -8.16
N LEU A 133 -10.11 24.79 -7.38
CA LEU A 133 -10.94 24.82 -6.17
C LEU A 133 -12.44 24.77 -6.51
N ARG A 134 -12.83 25.31 -7.67
CA ARG A 134 -14.22 25.27 -8.13
C ARG A 134 -14.62 23.91 -8.66
N THR A 135 -13.72 23.13 -9.24
CA THR A 135 -14.02 21.74 -9.67
C THR A 135 -13.97 20.78 -8.49
N ARG A 136 -12.98 20.88 -7.60
CA ARG A 136 -12.84 20.02 -6.41
C ARG A 136 -14.03 20.08 -5.45
N TYR A 137 -14.59 21.27 -5.23
CA TYR A 137 -15.72 21.49 -4.32
C TYR A 137 -17.10 21.49 -5.01
N VAL A 138 -17.23 20.92 -6.21
CA VAL A 138 -18.55 20.58 -6.77
C VAL A 138 -19.19 19.52 -5.87
N ASN A 139 -20.39 19.80 -5.34
CA ASN A 139 -21.23 18.74 -4.80
C ASN A 139 -21.81 17.95 -5.98
N ASN A 140 -21.52 16.66 -6.01
CA ASN A 140 -21.88 15.73 -7.08
C ASN A 140 -22.75 14.57 -6.55
N ASP A 141 -23.53 14.80 -5.48
CA ASP A 141 -24.47 13.83 -4.89
C ASP A 141 -25.65 13.45 -5.81
N GLU A 142 -26.45 12.48 -5.36
CA GLU A 142 -27.61 11.92 -6.08
C GLU A 142 -28.65 12.95 -6.54
N GLU A 143 -28.94 13.99 -5.73
CA GLU A 143 -29.99 14.98 -6.02
C GLU A 143 -29.47 16.19 -6.82
N HIS A 144 -28.18 16.51 -6.71
CA HIS A 144 -27.61 17.76 -7.21
C HIS A 144 -26.66 17.61 -8.41
N TRP A 145 -26.12 16.42 -8.71
CA TRP A 145 -25.15 16.24 -9.81
C TRP A 145 -25.64 16.84 -11.14
N ALA A 146 -26.88 16.52 -11.54
CA ALA A 146 -27.49 16.99 -12.79
C ALA A 146 -27.70 18.51 -12.83
N GLN A 147 -27.94 19.13 -11.67
CA GLN A 147 -28.06 20.58 -11.52
C GLN A 147 -26.68 21.26 -11.57
N ASN A 148 -25.62 20.53 -11.18
CA ASN A 148 -24.26 21.02 -11.03
C ASN A 148 -23.35 20.75 -12.24
N LEU A 149 -23.77 19.98 -13.24
CA LEU A 149 -23.03 19.81 -14.51
C LEU A 149 -22.47 21.15 -15.07
N PRO A 150 -23.24 22.25 -15.21
CA PRO A 150 -22.74 23.49 -15.80
C PRO A 150 -21.69 24.23 -14.96
N GLN A 151 -21.37 23.72 -13.76
CA GLN A 151 -20.27 24.23 -12.95
C GLN A 151 -18.90 23.80 -13.48
N TRP A 152 -18.81 22.62 -14.10
CA TRP A 152 -17.55 21.97 -14.49
C TRP A 152 -17.51 21.44 -15.94
N THR A 153 -18.65 21.21 -16.59
CA THR A 153 -18.71 20.92 -18.05
C THR A 153 -18.61 22.20 -18.90
N PRO A 154 -18.30 22.10 -20.22
CA PRO A 154 -18.22 23.26 -21.12
C PRO A 154 -19.51 24.10 -21.19
N LYS A 155 -19.35 25.42 -21.32
CA LYS A 155 -20.48 26.37 -21.27
C LYS A 155 -21.31 26.42 -22.58
N PRO A 156 -22.65 26.57 -22.48
CA PRO A 156 -23.49 26.78 -23.65
C PRO A 156 -23.15 28.08 -24.41
N PRO A 157 -23.23 28.08 -25.75
CA PRO A 157 -23.82 27.04 -26.60
C PRO A 157 -22.77 26.11 -27.27
N LEU A 158 -21.63 25.84 -26.63
CA LEU A 158 -20.63 24.90 -27.18
C LEU A 158 -20.99 23.43 -26.90
N ASP A 159 -21.68 23.18 -25.79
CA ASP A 159 -22.31 21.90 -25.41
C ASP A 159 -23.30 21.34 -26.45
N LEU A 160 -23.87 22.19 -27.31
CA LEU A 160 -24.87 21.79 -28.32
C LEU A 160 -24.30 21.17 -29.60
N GLU A 161 -22.98 21.24 -29.84
CA GLU A 161 -22.35 20.86 -31.11
C GLU A 161 -20.99 20.17 -30.86
N GLU A 162 -20.94 18.82 -30.89
CA GLU A 162 -19.73 18.00 -30.63
C GLU A 162 -18.48 18.51 -31.39
N PHE A 163 -18.62 18.79 -32.69
CA PHE A 163 -17.54 19.31 -33.54
C PHE A 163 -16.96 20.66 -33.07
N ASN A 164 -17.65 21.41 -32.20
CA ASN A 164 -17.10 22.62 -31.58
C ASN A 164 -16.35 22.31 -30.29
N LEU A 165 -16.80 21.33 -29.49
CA LEU A 165 -16.04 20.85 -28.34
C LEU A 165 -14.73 20.21 -28.78
N LYS A 166 -14.77 19.25 -29.73
CA LYS A 166 -13.57 18.60 -30.25
C LYS A 166 -12.55 19.62 -30.76
N LEU A 167 -12.99 20.58 -31.57
CA LEU A 167 -12.14 21.68 -32.07
C LEU A 167 -11.50 22.51 -30.94
N ILE A 168 -12.24 22.83 -29.87
CA ILE A 168 -11.71 23.60 -28.74
C ILE A 168 -10.68 22.80 -27.94
N TYR A 169 -10.90 21.51 -27.74
CA TYR A 169 -9.90 20.61 -27.13
C TYR A 169 -8.67 20.47 -28.04
N SER A 170 -8.82 20.31 -29.37
CA SER A 170 -7.70 20.32 -30.33
C SER A 170 -6.83 21.57 -30.19
N ILE A 171 -7.46 22.75 -30.16
CA ILE A 171 -6.75 24.04 -30.05
C ILE A 171 -6.03 24.14 -28.70
N ALA A 172 -6.64 23.71 -27.60
CA ALA A 172 -5.99 23.67 -26.29
C ALA A 172 -4.75 22.77 -26.29
N CYS A 173 -4.86 21.57 -26.87
CA CYS A 173 -3.78 20.59 -27.00
C CYS A 173 -2.56 21.16 -27.75
N ILE A 174 -2.75 21.73 -28.95
CA ILE A 174 -1.63 22.30 -29.72
C ILE A 174 -1.06 23.58 -29.09
N LEU A 175 -1.86 24.37 -28.34
CA LEU A 175 -1.37 25.56 -27.64
C LEU A 175 -0.50 25.19 -26.44
N ILE A 176 -0.85 24.12 -25.69
CA ILE A 176 -0.05 23.60 -24.58
C ILE A 176 1.29 23.08 -25.10
N LEU A 177 1.26 22.24 -26.15
CA LEU A 177 2.48 21.74 -26.78
C LEU A 177 3.31 22.87 -27.41
N GLY A 178 2.65 23.87 -28.00
CA GLY A 178 3.31 25.04 -28.58
C GLY A 178 4.02 25.92 -27.55
N ILE A 179 3.44 26.08 -26.36
CA ILE A 179 4.11 26.75 -25.23
C ILE A 179 5.35 25.95 -24.82
N TYR A 180 5.27 24.62 -24.69
CA TYR A 180 6.45 23.77 -24.43
C TYR A 180 7.55 23.94 -25.50
N LYS A 181 7.19 23.83 -26.78
CA LYS A 181 8.15 23.94 -27.90
C LYS A 181 8.89 25.28 -27.94
N LEU A 182 8.26 26.38 -27.53
CA LEU A 182 8.92 27.70 -27.45
C LEU A 182 10.01 27.79 -26.38
N PHE A 183 9.99 26.93 -25.35
CA PHE A 183 11.02 26.84 -24.31
C PHE A 183 11.88 25.57 -24.38
N LYS A 184 11.67 24.70 -25.37
CA LYS A 184 12.55 23.55 -25.61
C LYS A 184 13.96 24.04 -26.02
N PRO A 185 15.06 23.40 -25.56
CA PRO A 185 16.40 23.62 -26.09
C PRO A 185 16.45 23.48 -27.62
N THR A 186 17.32 24.27 -28.27
CA THR A 186 17.57 24.21 -29.73
C THR A 186 18.52 23.09 -30.15
N ASP A 187 19.09 22.39 -29.18
CA ASP A 187 19.98 21.25 -29.35
C ASP A 187 19.32 20.06 -28.62
N ASP A 188 18.92 19.04 -29.38
CA ASP A 188 18.20 17.87 -28.85
C ASP A 188 19.06 17.04 -27.88
N SER A 189 20.38 17.24 -27.83
CA SER A 189 21.26 16.60 -26.84
C SER A 189 21.18 17.23 -25.43
N VAL A 190 20.54 18.40 -25.30
CA VAL A 190 20.35 19.07 -24.00
C VAL A 190 18.96 18.69 -23.44
N PRO A 191 18.87 18.00 -22.30
CA PRO A 191 17.58 17.61 -21.73
C PRO A 191 16.76 18.84 -21.34
N TYR A 192 15.46 18.79 -21.63
CA TYR A 192 14.53 19.87 -21.27
C TYR A 192 14.53 20.13 -19.76
N ASN A 193 14.55 21.40 -19.37
CA ASN A 193 14.56 21.82 -17.97
C ASN A 193 13.22 22.46 -17.62
N LEU A 194 12.41 21.72 -16.86
CA LEU A 194 11.05 22.11 -16.46
C LEU A 194 10.99 23.47 -15.77
N MET A 195 12.01 23.84 -14.97
CA MET A 195 12.05 25.10 -14.24
C MET A 195 12.24 26.34 -15.11
N VAL A 196 12.74 26.16 -16.35
CA VAL A 196 12.92 27.26 -17.30
C VAL A 196 11.57 27.70 -17.91
N ASN A 197 10.54 26.86 -17.84
CA ASN A 197 9.21 27.18 -18.36
C ASN A 197 8.42 28.07 -17.39
N PRO A 198 8.16 29.35 -17.71
CA PRO A 198 7.49 30.28 -16.79
C PRO A 198 6.01 29.95 -16.53
N TYR A 199 5.46 28.97 -17.25
CA TYR A 199 4.07 28.52 -17.11
C TYR A 199 3.94 27.22 -16.29
N LEU A 200 5.04 26.61 -15.79
CA LEU A 200 5.04 25.31 -15.10
C LEU A 200 3.94 25.19 -14.02
N HIS A 201 3.84 26.17 -13.11
CA HIS A 201 2.81 26.21 -12.06
C HIS A 201 1.37 26.20 -12.63
N TYR A 202 1.14 26.87 -13.76
CA TYR A 202 -0.15 26.87 -14.44
C TYR A 202 -0.44 25.55 -15.17
N LEU A 203 0.57 24.91 -15.76
CA LEU A 203 0.43 23.59 -16.39
C LEU A 203 0.04 22.53 -15.35
N LEU A 204 0.71 22.53 -14.18
CA LEU A 204 0.35 21.68 -13.03
C LEU A 204 -1.09 21.96 -12.54
N LYS A 205 -1.47 23.24 -12.44
CA LYS A 205 -2.84 23.62 -12.05
C LYS A 205 -3.88 23.17 -13.08
N LEU A 206 -3.58 23.23 -14.38
CA LEU A 206 -4.46 22.70 -15.42
C LEU A 206 -4.58 21.18 -15.36
N TRP A 207 -3.47 20.46 -15.11
CA TRP A 207 -3.50 19.01 -14.96
C TRP A 207 -4.45 18.63 -13.83
N LYS A 208 -4.31 19.24 -12.64
CA LYS A 208 -5.26 19.09 -11.53
C LYS A 208 -6.70 19.44 -11.89
N CYS A 209 -6.94 20.52 -12.65
CA CYS A 209 -8.28 20.90 -13.08
C CYS A 209 -8.94 19.79 -13.91
N HIS A 210 -8.19 19.19 -14.83
CA HIS A 210 -8.68 18.09 -15.67
C HIS A 210 -8.76 16.76 -14.91
N THR A 211 -7.83 16.44 -14.00
CA THR A 211 -7.93 15.32 -13.05
C THR A 211 -9.24 15.39 -12.24
N ASN A 212 -9.57 16.57 -11.67
CA ASN A 212 -10.82 16.78 -10.93
C ASN A 212 -12.07 16.70 -11.83
N ILE A 213 -12.02 17.19 -13.07
CA ILE A 213 -13.12 17.07 -14.05
C ILE A 213 -13.36 15.60 -14.45
N ILE A 214 -12.29 14.83 -14.61
CA ILE A 214 -12.37 13.40 -14.92
C ILE A 214 -13.02 12.66 -13.74
N LEU A 215 -12.54 12.87 -12.51
CA LEU A 215 -13.13 12.30 -11.30
C LEU A 215 -14.65 12.57 -11.19
N LEU A 216 -15.11 13.79 -11.46
CA LEU A 216 -16.54 14.14 -11.44
C LEU A 216 -17.37 13.39 -12.49
N GLY A 217 -16.79 13.12 -13.67
CA GLY A 217 -17.42 12.32 -14.71
C GLY A 217 -17.48 10.84 -14.36
N LEU A 218 -16.37 10.27 -13.89
CA LEU A 218 -16.27 8.87 -13.44
C LEU A 218 -17.10 8.57 -12.17
N GLU A 219 -17.47 9.60 -11.41
CA GLU A 219 -18.39 9.52 -10.26
C GLU A 219 -19.86 9.43 -10.71
N ILE A 220 -20.24 10.19 -11.74
CA ILE A 220 -21.58 10.14 -12.33
C ILE A 220 -21.80 8.83 -13.08
N ASP A 221 -20.80 8.39 -13.85
CA ASP A 221 -20.90 7.21 -14.69
C ASP A 221 -21.13 5.93 -13.86
N ARG A 222 -20.26 5.68 -12.87
CA ARG A 222 -20.44 4.59 -11.88
C ARG A 222 -21.74 4.67 -11.10
N ARG A 223 -22.27 5.88 -10.82
CA ARG A 223 -23.58 6.00 -10.18
C ARG A 223 -24.72 5.62 -11.12
N ILE A 224 -24.63 5.99 -12.40
CA ILE A 224 -25.64 5.64 -13.41
C ILE A 224 -25.62 4.13 -13.67
N GLU A 225 -24.44 3.51 -13.72
CA GLU A 225 -24.28 2.05 -13.77
C GLU A 225 -24.94 1.36 -12.55
N PHE A 226 -24.64 1.84 -11.34
CA PHE A 226 -25.24 1.33 -10.10
C PHE A 226 -26.78 1.50 -10.06
N ASP A 227 -27.28 2.67 -10.47
CA ASP A 227 -28.71 2.96 -10.56
C ASP A 227 -29.43 2.05 -11.57
N ASN A 228 -28.82 1.83 -12.75
CA ASN A 228 -29.33 0.89 -13.74
C ASN A 228 -29.41 -0.53 -13.16
N HIS A 229 -28.38 -0.96 -12.43
CA HIS A 229 -28.32 -2.28 -11.79
C HIS A 229 -29.34 -2.46 -10.65
N GLU A 230 -29.54 -1.47 -9.78
CA GLU A 230 -30.52 -1.56 -8.67
C GLU A 230 -31.97 -1.37 -9.13
N LYS A 231 -32.23 -0.36 -9.98
CA LYS A 231 -33.60 0.06 -10.34
C LYS A 231 -34.12 -0.68 -11.59
N GLY A 232 -33.25 -1.35 -12.34
CA GLY A 232 -33.59 -1.96 -13.62
C GLY A 232 -33.85 -0.94 -14.73
N GLU A 233 -33.25 0.25 -14.59
CA GLU A 233 -33.32 1.33 -15.57
C GLU A 233 -32.19 1.21 -16.61
N MET A 234 -32.29 1.98 -17.69
CA MET A 234 -31.31 2.04 -18.78
C MET A 234 -31.04 3.50 -19.10
N MET A 235 -30.40 4.20 -18.15
CA MET A 235 -29.91 5.57 -18.33
C MET A 235 -28.48 5.52 -18.87
N ASP A 236 -28.20 6.28 -19.93
CA ASP A 236 -26.84 6.50 -20.41
C ASP A 236 -26.18 7.68 -19.70
N THR A 237 -24.88 7.58 -19.41
CA THR A 237 -24.08 8.73 -18.96
C THR A 237 -24.18 9.88 -19.95
N PRO A 238 -24.56 11.11 -19.54
CA PRO A 238 -24.91 12.18 -20.47
C PRO A 238 -23.80 12.52 -21.46
N GLU A 239 -24.17 12.76 -22.73
CA GLU A 239 -23.21 13.00 -23.81
C GLU A 239 -22.25 14.18 -23.51
N ILE A 240 -22.72 15.22 -22.82
CA ILE A 240 -21.86 16.32 -22.38
C ILE A 240 -20.78 15.89 -21.38
N VAL A 241 -21.04 14.89 -20.53
CA VAL A 241 -20.03 14.27 -19.65
C VAL A 241 -19.07 13.44 -20.48
N LYS A 242 -19.57 12.55 -21.35
CA LYS A 242 -18.75 11.72 -22.25
C LYS A 242 -17.78 12.55 -23.09
N GLN A 243 -18.23 13.65 -23.70
CA GLN A 243 -17.37 14.56 -24.47
C GLN A 243 -16.41 15.39 -23.60
N THR A 244 -16.80 15.74 -22.37
CA THR A 244 -15.92 16.43 -21.41
C THR A 244 -14.78 15.52 -20.93
N LEU A 245 -15.04 14.22 -20.74
CA LEU A 245 -14.05 13.21 -20.39
C LEU A 245 -13.00 13.06 -21.50
N LYS A 246 -13.42 12.76 -22.75
CA LYS A 246 -12.53 12.63 -23.92
C LYS A 246 -11.59 13.83 -24.06
N GLY A 247 -12.16 15.04 -24.05
CA GLY A 247 -11.39 16.26 -24.20
C GLY A 247 -10.43 16.53 -23.05
N SER A 248 -10.87 16.35 -21.80
CA SER A 248 -10.03 16.57 -20.61
C SER A 248 -8.88 15.57 -20.52
N SER A 249 -9.14 14.30 -20.85
CA SER A 249 -8.13 13.24 -20.96
C SER A 249 -7.06 13.60 -22.02
N SER A 250 -7.47 14.11 -23.19
CA SER A 250 -6.53 14.54 -24.24
C SER A 250 -5.64 15.73 -23.83
N ILE A 251 -6.16 16.69 -23.05
CA ILE A 251 -5.37 17.79 -22.47
C ILE A 251 -4.43 17.24 -21.38
N ARG A 252 -4.95 16.37 -20.51
CA ARG A 252 -4.19 15.77 -19.41
C ARG A 252 -2.96 15.02 -19.94
N TYR A 253 -3.12 14.21 -20.99
CA TYR A 253 -2.04 13.47 -21.66
C TYR A 253 -0.86 14.36 -22.07
N ILE A 254 -1.14 15.53 -22.65
CA ILE A 254 -0.07 16.44 -23.11
C ILE A 254 0.60 17.13 -21.90
N LEU A 255 -0.18 17.47 -20.87
CA LEU A 255 0.36 18.04 -19.64
C LEU A 255 1.26 17.03 -18.90
N SER A 256 0.82 15.78 -18.74
CA SER A 256 1.65 14.71 -18.18
C SER A 256 2.88 14.45 -19.03
N TRP A 257 2.75 14.34 -20.36
CA TRP A 257 3.92 14.13 -21.23
C TRP A 257 4.96 15.25 -21.10
N ILE A 258 4.54 16.53 -21.04
CA ILE A 258 5.44 17.68 -20.82
C ILE A 258 6.09 17.61 -19.44
N ILE A 259 5.32 17.32 -18.39
CA ILE A 259 5.83 17.29 -17.00
C ILE A 259 6.77 16.10 -16.78
N ASN A 260 6.50 14.96 -17.43
CA ASN A 260 7.30 13.75 -17.36
C ASN A 260 8.65 13.85 -18.11
N GLN A 261 8.96 14.97 -18.78
CA GLN A 261 10.30 15.26 -19.34
C GLN A 261 11.34 15.62 -18.23
N ASN A 262 11.27 14.99 -17.05
CA ASN A 262 12.16 15.25 -15.91
C ASN A 262 13.25 14.17 -15.83
N PRO A 263 14.54 14.54 -15.70
CA PRO A 263 15.61 13.56 -15.49
C PRO A 263 15.48 12.66 -14.25
N SER A 264 14.57 12.96 -13.31
CA SER A 264 14.23 12.06 -12.20
C SER A 264 13.57 10.74 -12.65
N LEU A 265 13.08 10.64 -13.89
CA LEU A 265 12.45 9.41 -14.40
C LEU A 265 13.48 8.31 -14.75
N PHE A 266 14.76 8.68 -14.95
CA PHE A 266 15.85 7.74 -15.25
C PHE A 266 16.46 7.13 -13.97
N TYR A 267 15.62 6.71 -13.01
CA TYR A 267 16.04 6.12 -11.73
C TYR A 267 16.00 4.59 -11.74
N ASP A 268 15.01 3.99 -12.39
CA ASP A 268 14.78 2.55 -12.40
C ASP A 268 15.45 1.86 -13.60
N GLU A 269 16.25 0.82 -13.36
CA GLU A 269 16.87 0.00 -14.42
C GLU A 269 15.89 -0.98 -15.08
N ASP A 270 14.80 -1.35 -14.39
CA ASP A 270 13.80 -2.30 -14.89
C ASP A 270 12.85 -1.70 -15.94
N ILE A 271 12.84 -0.38 -16.14
CA ILE A 271 12.07 0.27 -17.23
C ILE A 271 12.94 0.32 -18.50
N THR A 272 13.23 -0.85 -19.07
CA THR A 272 13.90 -0.99 -20.38
C THR A 272 13.20 -0.21 -21.48
N ASP A 273 11.89 0.00 -21.33
CA ASP A 273 11.00 0.62 -22.30
C ASP A 273 11.01 2.17 -22.21
N ILE A 274 11.99 2.77 -21.50
CA ILE A 274 12.22 4.21 -21.53
C ILE A 274 12.61 4.69 -22.93
N GLU A 275 13.28 3.87 -23.77
CA GLU A 275 13.48 4.22 -25.18
C GLU A 275 12.14 4.26 -25.97
N GLU A 276 11.09 3.57 -25.49
CA GLU A 276 9.71 3.69 -25.99
C GLU A 276 8.89 4.84 -25.35
N LEU A 277 9.47 5.69 -24.49
CA LEU A 277 8.87 6.99 -24.19
C LEU A 277 9.02 7.96 -25.38
N GLU A 278 9.88 7.66 -26.36
CA GLU A 278 10.05 8.46 -27.58
C GLU A 278 8.93 8.22 -28.63
N THR A 279 7.86 8.98 -28.48
CA THR A 279 7.17 9.60 -29.64
C THR A 279 6.30 8.72 -30.56
N ASN A 280 5.54 7.78 -30.02
CA ASN A 280 4.38 7.19 -30.73
C ASN A 280 3.22 8.22 -30.87
N ASP A 281 2.25 8.24 -29.95
CA ASP A 281 0.92 8.85 -30.18
C ASP A 281 0.96 10.32 -30.65
N MET A 282 1.66 11.21 -29.93
CA MET A 282 1.65 12.65 -30.23
C MET A 282 2.26 13.06 -31.58
N LYS A 283 3.07 12.19 -32.20
CA LYS A 283 3.69 12.41 -33.52
C LYS A 283 3.07 11.58 -34.64
N LYS A 284 2.62 10.36 -34.34
CA LYS A 284 2.17 9.38 -35.34
C LYS A 284 0.65 9.27 -35.49
N GLU A 285 -0.13 9.63 -34.48
CA GLU A 285 -1.59 9.71 -34.58
C GLU A 285 -2.04 11.08 -35.09
N SER A 286 -3.11 11.11 -35.87
CA SER A 286 -3.72 12.38 -36.32
C SER A 286 -4.27 13.16 -35.12
N LEU A 287 -4.33 14.49 -35.24
CA LEU A 287 -4.95 15.35 -34.24
C LEU A 287 -6.43 14.97 -33.97
N LEU A 288 -7.10 14.37 -34.96
CA LEU A 288 -8.47 13.88 -34.84
C LEU A 288 -8.56 12.54 -34.10
N ASN A 289 -7.58 11.64 -34.27
CA ASN A 289 -7.48 10.38 -33.53
C ASN A 289 -7.13 10.64 -32.07
N PHE A 290 -6.06 11.42 -31.84
CA PHE A 290 -5.46 11.67 -30.52
C PHE A 290 -6.45 12.11 -29.42
N ILE A 291 -7.54 12.79 -29.78
CA ILE A 291 -8.56 13.22 -28.80
C ILE A 291 -9.44 12.06 -28.31
N GLN A 292 -9.63 10.99 -29.08
CA GLN A 292 -10.32 9.79 -28.62
C GLN A 292 -9.36 8.96 -27.76
N PRO A 293 -9.65 8.69 -26.47
CA PRO A 293 -8.74 7.92 -25.61
C PRO A 293 -8.43 6.50 -26.12
N ILE A 294 -9.38 5.90 -26.84
CA ILE A 294 -9.29 4.57 -27.47
C ILE A 294 -8.15 4.51 -28.51
N LEU A 295 -7.91 5.60 -29.25
CA LEU A 295 -6.94 5.65 -30.36
C LEU A 295 -5.53 6.08 -29.92
N ARG A 296 -5.28 6.20 -28.61
CA ARG A 296 -3.93 6.40 -28.05
C ARG A 296 -3.39 5.08 -27.53
N LYS A 297 -2.17 4.73 -27.94
CA LYS A 297 -1.55 3.43 -27.64
C LYS A 297 -1.07 3.35 -26.20
N LYS A 298 -0.59 4.46 -25.60
CA LYS A 298 -0.19 4.45 -24.18
C LYS A 298 -1.41 4.49 -23.26
N ILE A 299 -1.47 3.49 -22.38
CA ILE A 299 -2.58 3.25 -21.44
C ILE A 299 -2.53 4.26 -20.28
N ASN A 300 -1.38 4.43 -19.62
CA ASN A 300 -1.18 5.35 -18.48
C ASN A 300 -0.97 6.82 -18.90
N GLY A 301 -1.50 7.24 -20.06
CA GLY A 301 -1.11 8.47 -20.75
C GLY A 301 -1.26 9.77 -19.95
N GLY A 302 -2.27 9.86 -19.07
CA GLY A 302 -2.54 11.03 -18.22
C GLY A 302 -1.72 11.12 -16.91
N SER A 303 -0.94 10.09 -16.56
CA SER A 303 -0.29 9.97 -15.25
C SER A 303 1.03 10.73 -15.15
N LEU A 304 1.40 11.14 -13.93
CA LEU A 304 2.65 11.82 -13.61
C LEU A 304 3.60 10.84 -12.93
N LEU A 305 4.75 10.58 -13.55
CA LEU A 305 5.66 9.51 -13.16
C LEU A 305 6.96 10.03 -12.50
N ILE A 306 7.00 11.32 -12.14
CA ILE A 306 8.24 12.01 -11.75
C ILE A 306 8.30 12.37 -10.27
N ASP A 307 9.52 12.42 -9.74
CA ASP A 307 9.77 12.96 -8.40
C ASP A 307 9.48 14.47 -8.36
N MET A 308 8.38 14.82 -7.70
CA MET A 308 7.94 16.19 -7.52
C MET A 308 8.58 16.89 -6.31
N ARG A 309 9.43 16.22 -5.49
CA ARG A 309 10.10 16.82 -4.32
C ARG A 309 10.85 18.10 -4.71
N LEU A 310 11.78 18.02 -5.66
CA LEU A 310 12.53 19.20 -6.12
C LEU A 310 11.72 20.14 -7.00
N VAL A 311 10.66 19.65 -7.67
CA VAL A 311 9.73 20.52 -8.41
C VAL A 311 9.01 21.46 -7.45
N ILE A 312 8.50 20.96 -6.33
CA ILE A 312 7.85 21.76 -5.29
C ILE A 312 8.84 22.74 -4.63
N ILE A 313 10.08 22.33 -4.36
CA ILE A 313 11.13 23.24 -3.86
C ILE A 313 11.40 24.37 -4.86
N GLY A 314 11.47 24.09 -6.16
CA GLY A 314 11.62 25.13 -7.19
C GLY A 314 10.45 26.11 -7.21
N LEU A 315 9.21 25.62 -7.12
CA LEU A 315 8.01 26.46 -7.06
C LEU A 315 7.96 27.33 -5.79
N LEU A 316 8.45 26.82 -4.65
CA LEU A 316 8.63 27.59 -3.41
C LEU A 316 9.69 28.69 -3.57
N ILE A 317 10.80 28.43 -4.27
CA ILE A 317 11.85 29.43 -4.56
C ILE A 317 11.29 30.59 -5.41
N ILE A 318 10.39 30.31 -6.37
CA ILE A 318 9.69 31.34 -7.15
C ILE A 318 8.51 31.97 -6.36
N ASN A 319 8.19 31.46 -5.16
CA ASN A 319 7.06 31.86 -4.32
C ASN A 319 5.71 31.73 -5.07
N THR A 320 5.51 30.58 -5.71
CA THR A 320 4.28 30.18 -6.43
C THR A 320 3.61 28.99 -5.75
N GLY A 321 2.28 28.89 -5.83
CA GLY A 321 1.51 27.78 -5.22
C GLY A 321 1.30 27.85 -3.70
N ILE A 322 1.69 28.95 -3.04
CA ILE A 322 1.48 29.16 -1.60
C ILE A 322 0.12 29.83 -1.31
N SER A 323 -0.89 29.63 -2.18
CA SER A 323 -2.26 30.12 -1.91
C SER A 323 -2.99 29.12 -1.01
N TYR A 324 -3.71 29.62 -0.01
CA TYR A 324 -4.52 28.75 0.86
C TYR A 324 -5.82 28.32 0.17
N THR A 325 -6.14 27.02 0.28
CA THR A 325 -7.51 26.52 0.17
C THR A 325 -8.37 27.15 1.30
N PRO A 326 -9.38 27.99 1.00
CA PRO A 326 -10.25 28.52 2.04
C PRO A 326 -11.32 27.47 2.34
N GLY A 327 -11.11 26.68 3.40
CA GLY A 327 -12.07 25.71 3.95
C GLY A 327 -13.32 26.37 4.59
N LEU A 328 -13.99 27.25 3.83
CA LEU A 328 -15.09 28.11 4.26
C LEU A 328 -16.44 27.74 3.64
N TYR A 329 -16.50 26.71 2.79
CA TYR A 329 -17.70 26.30 2.06
C TYR A 329 -17.86 24.79 1.95
N GLN A 330 -18.20 24.15 3.07
CA GLN A 330 -19.16 23.04 3.08
C GLN A 330 -19.90 23.03 4.42
N LYS A 331 -21.10 22.45 4.44
CA LYS A 331 -21.90 22.28 5.65
C LYS A 331 -21.70 20.88 6.21
N GLU A 332 -22.17 20.70 7.44
CA GLU A 332 -22.53 19.40 8.00
C GLU A 332 -23.57 18.73 7.08
N GLU A 333 -23.13 17.76 6.29
CA GLU A 333 -23.92 16.90 5.39
C GLU A 333 -23.49 15.44 5.65
N GLU A 334 -24.42 14.49 5.50
CA GLU A 334 -24.21 13.09 5.94
C GLU A 334 -23.23 12.32 5.03
N PRO A 335 -22.54 11.28 5.55
CA PRO A 335 -21.57 10.51 4.77
C PRO A 335 -22.22 9.73 3.63
N SER A 336 -21.52 9.61 2.50
CA SER A 336 -21.92 8.70 1.41
C SER A 336 -21.87 7.24 1.88
N ALA A 337 -22.69 6.39 1.27
CA ALA A 337 -22.66 4.95 1.44
C ALA A 337 -21.41 4.29 0.83
N ASN A 338 -20.68 4.99 -0.06
CA ASN A 338 -19.46 4.50 -0.69
C ASN A 338 -18.21 4.98 0.06
N GLU A 339 -17.36 4.05 0.49
CA GLU A 339 -16.16 4.30 1.28
C GLU A 339 -15.07 5.06 0.49
N ASP A 340 -14.95 4.80 -0.81
CA ASP A 340 -14.11 5.56 -1.75
C ASP A 340 -14.55 7.03 -1.85
N GLU A 341 -15.86 7.27 -1.81
CA GLU A 341 -16.42 8.61 -1.89
C GLU A 341 -16.26 9.33 -0.54
N ALA A 342 -16.46 8.62 0.57
CA ALA A 342 -16.27 9.15 1.92
C ALA A 342 -14.80 9.54 2.19
N THR A 343 -13.84 8.71 1.80
CA THR A 343 -12.39 9.00 1.93
C THR A 343 -11.96 10.17 1.05
N ARG A 344 -12.41 10.23 -0.21
CA ARG A 344 -12.17 11.38 -1.11
C ARG A 344 -12.80 12.67 -0.56
N ARG A 345 -14.05 12.63 -0.08
CA ARG A 345 -14.72 13.76 0.60
C ARG A 345 -13.93 14.21 1.84
N LEU A 346 -13.44 13.29 2.66
CA LEU A 346 -12.61 13.58 3.84
C LEU A 346 -11.27 14.23 3.47
N ASN A 347 -10.62 13.80 2.38
CA ASN A 347 -9.41 14.44 1.88
C ASN A 347 -9.68 15.84 1.30
N ARG A 348 -10.86 16.12 0.71
CA ARG A 348 -11.27 17.49 0.31
C ARG A 348 -11.47 18.44 1.51
N ILE A 349 -11.74 17.92 2.71
CA ILE A 349 -12.00 18.71 3.93
C ILE A 349 -10.71 19.16 4.65
N LYS A 350 -9.59 18.45 4.46
CA LYS A 350 -8.30 18.80 5.08
C LYS A 350 -7.74 20.12 4.51
N PRO A 351 -7.27 21.07 5.33
CA PRO A 351 -6.61 22.28 4.84
C PRO A 351 -5.17 21.96 4.39
N ILE A 352 -4.94 21.99 3.08
CA ILE A 352 -3.66 21.66 2.42
C ILE A 352 -3.31 22.78 1.42
N THR A 353 -2.02 23.09 1.22
CA THR A 353 -1.60 24.10 0.22
C THR A 353 -1.77 23.59 -1.21
N GLU A 354 -1.83 24.48 -2.21
CA GLU A 354 -1.87 24.07 -3.62
C GLU A 354 -0.69 23.15 -4.00
N LEU A 355 0.47 23.32 -3.36
CA LEU A 355 1.70 22.53 -3.56
C LEU A 355 1.71 21.18 -2.83
N GLY A 356 1.39 21.14 -1.53
CA GLY A 356 1.38 19.89 -0.76
C GLY A 356 0.32 18.91 -1.25
N ASP A 357 -0.74 19.45 -1.82
CA ASP A 357 -1.83 18.72 -2.43
C ASP A 357 -1.46 18.08 -3.79
N ILE A 358 -0.41 18.56 -4.47
CA ILE A 358 0.14 17.88 -5.66
C ILE A 358 0.63 16.48 -5.30
N LEU A 359 1.15 16.28 -4.09
CA LEU A 359 1.69 14.99 -3.64
C LEU A 359 0.58 13.96 -3.37
N ILE A 360 -0.57 14.42 -2.86
CA ILE A 360 -1.72 13.56 -2.56
C ILE A 360 -2.39 13.10 -3.86
N ASP A 361 -2.39 13.96 -4.89
CA ASP A 361 -2.81 13.60 -6.26
C ASP A 361 -1.80 12.65 -6.98
N LEU A 362 -0.68 12.28 -6.33
CA LEU A 362 0.39 11.40 -6.87
C LEU A 362 0.55 10.07 -6.11
N GLU A 363 -0.09 9.88 -4.96
CA GLU A 363 -0.02 8.62 -4.18
C GLU A 363 -0.78 7.44 -4.84
N TYR A 364 -1.38 7.66 -6.02
CA TYR A 364 -2.13 6.65 -6.77
C TYR A 364 -1.53 6.43 -8.16
N GLU A 365 -1.34 5.18 -8.57
CA GLU A 365 -1.16 4.81 -9.98
C GLU A 365 -2.43 5.16 -10.76
N ASP A 366 -2.52 6.40 -11.24
CA ASP A 366 -3.70 6.92 -11.89
C ASP A 366 -3.88 6.34 -13.30
N ARG A 367 -4.94 5.52 -13.44
CA ARG A 367 -5.32 4.86 -14.70
C ARG A 367 -6.62 5.41 -15.29
N PHE A 368 -6.96 6.68 -15.11
CA PHE A 368 -8.25 7.20 -15.64
C PHE A 368 -8.39 7.09 -17.18
N ASP A 369 -7.29 6.94 -17.93
CA ASP A 369 -7.34 6.66 -19.37
C ASP A 369 -7.71 5.18 -19.69
N GLU A 370 -7.68 4.26 -18.72
CA GLU A 370 -8.38 2.95 -18.75
C GLU A 370 -9.87 3.14 -18.42
N ASP A 371 -10.20 3.75 -17.27
CA ASP A 371 -11.58 4.01 -16.82
C ASP A 371 -12.43 4.66 -17.93
N ILE A 372 -11.87 5.67 -18.62
CA ILE A 372 -12.56 6.37 -19.70
C ILE A 372 -12.73 5.49 -20.96
N ARG A 373 -11.89 4.48 -21.22
CA ARG A 373 -12.10 3.53 -22.33
C ARG A 373 -13.31 2.63 -22.07
N TYR A 374 -13.47 2.13 -20.83
CA TYR A 374 -14.60 1.29 -20.45
C TYR A 374 -15.96 1.98 -20.67
N ILE A 375 -16.06 3.30 -20.41
CA ILE A 375 -17.25 4.15 -20.64
C ILE A 375 -17.73 4.19 -22.11
N PHE A 376 -16.87 3.77 -23.04
CA PHE A 376 -17.15 3.72 -24.47
C PHE A 376 -17.32 2.31 -25.05
N GLU A 377 -17.49 1.28 -24.22
CA GLU A 377 -17.87 -0.09 -24.60
C GLU A 377 -16.94 -0.76 -25.65
N TYR A 378 -15.64 -0.80 -25.36
CA TYR A 378 -14.69 -1.61 -26.13
C TYR A 378 -14.03 -2.68 -25.26
N GLU A 379 -14.31 -3.94 -25.57
CA GLU A 379 -13.53 -5.08 -25.09
C GLU A 379 -12.12 -4.97 -25.69
N PHE A 380 -11.07 -5.16 -24.86
CA PHE A 380 -9.74 -5.46 -25.39
C PHE A 380 -9.76 -6.89 -25.94
N GLU A 381 -9.47 -7.08 -27.23
CA GLU A 381 -8.97 -8.37 -27.72
C GLU A 381 -7.45 -8.39 -27.52
N ASP A 382 -6.94 -9.37 -26.78
CA ASP A 382 -5.54 -9.45 -26.35
C ASP A 382 -4.57 -9.81 -27.51
N GLU A 383 -4.15 -8.84 -28.31
CA GLU A 383 -3.16 -9.05 -29.40
C GLU A 383 -1.69 -9.15 -28.93
N TRP A 384 -1.44 -9.61 -27.68
CA TRP A 384 -0.09 -9.68 -27.10
C TRP A 384 0.62 -11.06 -27.23
N GLU A 385 0.08 -12.03 -27.96
CA GLU A 385 0.71 -13.35 -28.23
C GLU A 385 0.92 -13.66 -29.73
N LYS A 386 1.39 -12.71 -30.54
CA LYS A 386 1.92 -13.00 -31.90
C LYS A 386 3.09 -12.09 -32.28
N GLY A 387 4.32 -12.59 -32.22
CA GLY A 387 5.45 -11.72 -32.58
C GLY A 387 6.87 -12.25 -32.74
N GLU A 388 7.27 -13.46 -32.33
CA GLU A 388 8.61 -13.99 -32.67
C GLU A 388 8.73 -15.52 -32.44
N ASP A 389 8.65 -16.30 -33.53
CA ASP A 389 9.32 -17.63 -33.76
C ASP A 389 8.72 -18.35 -35.01
N GLU A 390 8.85 -17.75 -36.20
CA GLU A 390 8.74 -18.47 -37.47
C GLU A 390 10.04 -18.33 -38.29
N ASP A 391 11.01 -19.21 -38.03
CA ASP A 391 12.05 -19.53 -39.02
C ASP A 391 12.37 -21.04 -38.96
N SER A 392 11.44 -21.84 -39.48
CA SER A 392 11.56 -23.30 -39.52
C SER A 392 12.39 -23.77 -40.71
N GLU A 393 13.42 -24.58 -40.49
CA GLU A 393 13.59 -25.80 -41.30
C GLU A 393 14.50 -26.87 -40.66
N HIS A 394 14.30 -28.12 -41.10
CA HIS A 394 14.99 -29.31 -40.60
C HIS A 394 16.49 -29.34 -40.93
N LEU A 395 17.28 -30.10 -40.17
CA LEU A 395 17.96 -31.33 -40.68
C LEU A 395 18.69 -32.13 -39.59
N VAL A 396 18.15 -33.33 -39.30
CA VAL A 396 18.81 -34.66 -39.18
C VAL A 396 20.18 -34.79 -38.47
N GLU A 397 20.19 -35.65 -37.44
CA GLU A 397 21.14 -36.76 -37.10
C GLU A 397 22.62 -36.63 -37.57
N ASP A 398 23.62 -36.94 -36.74
CA ASP A 398 23.97 -38.34 -36.43
C ASP A 398 24.83 -38.57 -35.14
N GLU A 399 25.09 -39.84 -34.82
CA GLU A 399 25.87 -40.36 -33.68
C GLU A 399 27.42 -40.10 -33.82
N GLU A 400 28.37 -40.49 -32.95
CA GLU A 400 28.60 -41.81 -32.30
C GLU A 400 29.78 -41.78 -31.28
N THR A 401 29.95 -42.89 -30.53
CA THR A 401 31.08 -43.32 -29.65
C THR A 401 31.24 -42.62 -28.29
N ASP A 402 31.15 -43.26 -27.11
CA ASP A 402 31.46 -44.62 -26.57
C ASP A 402 32.94 -44.88 -26.24
N ASP A 403 33.26 -45.04 -24.95
CA ASP A 403 34.10 -46.16 -24.49
C ASP A 403 33.81 -46.52 -23.01
N ARG A 404 34.27 -47.71 -22.59
CA ARG A 404 33.78 -48.48 -21.43
C ARG A 404 34.93 -49.21 -20.73
N LYS A 405 34.85 -49.45 -19.39
CA LYS A 405 34.97 -50.80 -18.73
C LYS A 405 35.37 -50.82 -17.23
N ILE A 406 34.44 -51.31 -16.38
CA ILE A 406 34.49 -52.62 -15.69
C ILE A 406 35.64 -52.96 -14.67
N ASN A 407 35.21 -53.12 -13.40
CA ASN A 407 35.56 -54.12 -12.36
C ASN A 407 36.65 -53.98 -11.26
N ASN A 408 36.19 -54.36 -10.06
CA ASN A 408 36.79 -55.17 -8.98
C ASN A 408 37.72 -54.56 -7.90
N GLY A 409 37.15 -54.43 -6.70
CA GLY A 409 37.81 -54.47 -5.39
C GLY A 409 36.78 -54.89 -4.32
N THR A 410 37.15 -55.71 -3.33
CA THR A 410 36.18 -56.41 -2.45
C THR A 410 36.33 -56.14 -0.95
N ASN A 411 35.19 -56.05 -0.25
CA ASN A 411 34.96 -56.26 1.19
C ASN A 411 35.81 -55.48 2.22
N GLU A 412 35.12 -54.76 3.12
CA GLU A 412 34.83 -55.31 4.46
C GLU A 412 33.62 -54.61 5.13
N MET A 413 33.15 -55.13 6.27
CA MET A 413 31.86 -54.74 6.89
C MET A 413 32.04 -53.81 8.10
N VAL A 414 31.31 -52.69 8.14
CA VAL A 414 30.83 -52.05 9.39
C VAL A 414 29.43 -51.47 9.15
N HIS A 415 28.48 -51.68 10.06
CA HIS A 415 27.18 -50.99 10.04
C HIS A 415 27.32 -49.57 10.60
N GLY A 416 26.77 -48.55 9.93
CA GLY A 416 26.81 -47.18 10.45
C GLY A 416 26.34 -46.08 9.51
N SER A 417 25.15 -46.21 8.89
CA SER A 417 24.54 -45.15 8.08
C SER A 417 23.47 -44.38 8.88
N ASN A 418 23.89 -43.35 9.61
CA ASN A 418 22.98 -42.24 9.93
C ASN A 418 22.80 -41.44 8.65
N GLU A 419 21.73 -41.72 7.89
CA GLU A 419 21.28 -40.81 6.83
C GLU A 419 20.53 -39.64 7.48
N ILE A 420 21.07 -38.43 7.31
CA ILE A 420 20.39 -37.19 7.64
C ILE A 420 19.23 -37.02 6.65
N LYS A 421 18.05 -36.69 7.17
CA LYS A 421 16.92 -36.19 6.39
C LYS A 421 16.27 -35.04 7.14
N ASP A 422 15.98 -33.99 6.41
CA ASP A 422 15.41 -32.74 6.92
C ASP A 422 13.96 -32.94 7.37
N GLN A 423 13.46 -31.99 8.16
CA GLN A 423 12.35 -32.22 9.09
C GLN A 423 11.19 -31.24 8.87
N ASP A 424 9.97 -31.76 8.89
CA ASP A 424 8.77 -30.96 9.15
C ASP A 424 8.94 -30.20 10.49
N GLY A 425 8.44 -28.96 10.55
CA GLY A 425 8.76 -27.98 11.60
C GLY A 425 8.61 -28.49 13.04
N GLN A 426 9.69 -28.44 13.81
CA GLN A 426 9.67 -28.75 15.24
C GLN A 426 8.99 -27.64 16.04
N ALA A 427 7.75 -27.87 16.48
CA ALA A 427 7.24 -27.17 17.67
C ALA A 427 8.19 -27.49 18.85
N ALA A 428 8.74 -26.45 19.50
CA ALA A 428 9.83 -26.58 20.46
C ALA A 428 9.53 -27.63 21.55
N MET A 429 10.20 -28.79 21.50
CA MET A 429 10.02 -29.82 22.50
C MET A 429 10.60 -29.36 23.85
N ARG A 430 9.73 -29.37 24.88
CA ARG A 430 10.13 -29.28 26.30
C ARG A 430 11.31 -30.22 26.57
N SER A 431 12.45 -29.69 27.02
CA SER A 431 13.62 -30.54 27.33
C SER A 431 13.23 -31.57 28.40
N PRO A 432 13.47 -32.88 28.18
CA PRO A 432 13.07 -33.92 29.14
C PRO A 432 13.86 -33.89 30.45
N ASP A 433 15.03 -33.24 30.47
CA ASP A 433 16.06 -33.48 31.48
C ASP A 433 16.47 -32.18 32.19
N SER A 434 16.03 -31.98 33.43
CA SER A 434 16.47 -30.85 34.27
C SER A 434 17.90 -30.99 34.80
N THR A 435 18.56 -32.10 34.50
CA THR A 435 19.89 -32.48 34.99
C THR A 435 20.96 -32.54 33.90
N SER A 436 20.60 -32.27 32.64
CA SER A 436 21.55 -32.08 31.54
C SER A 436 22.42 -30.83 31.76
N ILE A 437 23.68 -30.91 31.32
CA ILE A 437 24.57 -29.75 31.23
C ILE A 437 24.58 -29.31 29.76
N GLU A 438 23.52 -28.63 29.34
CA GLU A 438 23.38 -28.03 28.01
C GLU A 438 24.16 -26.71 27.95
N PHE A 439 25.43 -26.79 27.51
CA PHE A 439 26.18 -25.65 26.97
C PHE A 439 26.25 -25.77 25.45
N ASP A 440 26.30 -24.64 24.72
CA ASP A 440 26.60 -24.63 23.29
C ASP A 440 28.11 -24.80 23.00
N ASP A 441 28.47 -24.92 21.72
CA ASP A 441 29.86 -25.08 21.26
C ASP A 441 30.76 -23.86 21.60
N LYS A 442 30.15 -22.70 21.89
CA LYS A 442 30.82 -21.47 22.35
C LYS A 442 30.83 -21.35 23.90
N GLY A 443 30.34 -22.36 24.63
CA GLY A 443 30.39 -22.49 26.09
C GLY A 443 29.26 -21.78 26.87
N ARG A 444 28.19 -21.34 26.19
CA ARG A 444 27.09 -20.53 26.76
C ARG A 444 25.94 -21.41 27.26
N ASP A 445 25.31 -21.02 28.37
CA ASP A 445 24.34 -21.85 29.09
C ASP A 445 22.95 -21.85 28.44
N TRP A 446 22.63 -22.92 27.72
CA TRP A 446 21.42 -23.10 26.92
C TRP A 446 20.23 -23.64 27.75
N ARG A 447 20.45 -24.04 29.02
CA ARG A 447 19.45 -24.77 29.83
C ARG A 447 18.18 -23.97 30.08
N ASP A 448 17.05 -24.68 30.03
CA ASP A 448 15.70 -24.12 30.10
C ASP A 448 15.22 -24.02 31.57
N VAL A 449 15.81 -23.10 32.33
CA VAL A 449 15.60 -22.97 33.79
C VAL A 449 15.63 -21.51 34.31
N PRO A 450 15.02 -21.21 35.47
CA PRO A 450 15.16 -19.93 36.18
C PRO A 450 16.62 -19.60 36.53
N ARG A 451 16.98 -18.31 36.50
CA ARG A 451 18.36 -17.81 36.66
C ARG A 451 18.52 -16.84 37.84
N GLY A 452 19.78 -16.63 38.24
CA GLY A 452 20.16 -15.68 39.28
C GLY A 452 19.40 -15.85 40.59
N GLN A 453 18.72 -14.79 41.04
CA GLN A 453 17.90 -14.87 42.25
C GLN A 453 16.52 -15.49 42.00
N ASN A 454 16.07 -15.60 40.75
CA ASN A 454 14.72 -16.09 40.43
C ASN A 454 14.53 -17.59 40.69
N SER A 455 15.61 -18.34 40.87
CA SER A 455 15.58 -19.75 41.25
C SER A 455 15.00 -20.00 42.66
N GLU A 456 14.85 -18.95 43.49
CA GLU A 456 14.27 -19.03 44.84
C GLU A 456 12.95 -18.26 44.97
N PHE A 457 12.02 -18.78 45.78
CA PHE A 457 10.76 -18.11 46.13
C PHE A 457 10.94 -17.09 47.28
N GLN A 458 10.09 -16.06 47.31
CA GLN A 458 10.04 -15.09 48.40
C GLN A 458 9.42 -15.67 49.68
N GLU A 459 9.92 -15.22 50.83
CA GLU A 459 9.53 -15.74 52.16
C GLU A 459 8.04 -15.54 52.48
N TRP A 460 7.41 -14.46 52.00
CA TRP A 460 5.97 -14.23 52.18
C TRP A 460 5.11 -15.27 51.44
N PHE A 461 5.56 -15.75 50.27
CA PHE A 461 4.85 -16.73 49.47
C PHE A 461 4.95 -18.11 50.12
N LEU A 462 6.14 -18.50 50.57
CA LEU A 462 6.36 -19.73 51.35
C LEU A 462 5.52 -19.73 52.64
N THR A 463 5.49 -18.61 53.37
CA THR A 463 4.66 -18.44 54.58
C THR A 463 3.15 -18.59 54.31
N LYS A 464 2.67 -18.24 53.11
CA LYS A 464 1.27 -18.51 52.70
C LYS A 464 1.06 -19.97 52.35
N LEU A 465 1.98 -20.58 51.60
CA LEU A 465 1.89 -21.97 51.17
C LEU A 465 1.90 -22.94 52.37
N GLU A 466 2.77 -22.72 53.36
CA GLU A 466 2.80 -23.50 54.60
C GLU A 466 1.46 -23.46 55.36
N LYS A 467 0.78 -22.30 55.39
CA LYS A 467 -0.55 -22.17 56.00
C LYS A 467 -1.60 -22.94 55.21
N TYR A 468 -1.57 -22.86 53.87
CA TYR A 468 -2.46 -23.62 53.00
C TYR A 468 -2.31 -25.13 53.20
N GLU A 469 -1.07 -25.63 53.33
CA GLU A 469 -0.79 -27.05 53.55
C GLU A 469 -1.22 -27.55 54.94
N GLN A 470 -1.39 -26.64 55.91
CA GLN A 470 -1.89 -26.94 57.26
C GLN A 470 -3.44 -26.95 57.37
N LEU A 471 -4.18 -26.54 56.33
CA LEU A 471 -5.65 -26.56 56.35
C LEU A 471 -6.21 -27.98 56.23
N GLN A 472 -7.16 -28.33 57.11
CA GLN A 472 -7.87 -29.63 57.03
C GLN A 472 -8.81 -29.73 55.82
N ASN A 473 -9.41 -28.62 55.43
CA ASN A 473 -10.18 -28.49 54.18
C ASN A 473 -9.50 -27.43 53.30
N LYS A 474 -9.05 -27.83 52.11
CA LYS A 474 -8.30 -26.96 51.20
C LYS A 474 -9.20 -26.00 50.41
N GLN A 475 -10.52 -26.16 50.47
CA GLN A 475 -11.48 -25.24 49.85
C GLN A 475 -11.70 -23.97 50.70
N ASP A 476 -11.35 -23.99 51.99
CA ASP A 476 -11.49 -22.83 52.90
C ASP A 476 -10.29 -21.87 52.80
N SER A 477 -9.74 -21.68 51.59
CA SER A 477 -8.52 -20.91 51.33
C SER A 477 -8.75 -19.67 50.48
N ASP A 478 -8.60 -18.50 51.11
CA ASP A 478 -8.62 -17.19 50.42
C ASP A 478 -7.31 -16.89 49.63
N ASP A 479 -6.29 -17.77 49.67
CA ASP A 479 -4.93 -17.48 49.18
C ASP A 479 -4.52 -18.27 47.92
N PHE A 480 -5.16 -19.42 47.65
CA PHE A 480 -4.86 -20.31 46.52
C PHE A 480 -6.11 -21.10 46.08
N PHE A 481 -6.27 -21.32 44.77
CA PHE A 481 -7.20 -22.33 44.26
C PHE A 481 -6.73 -23.75 44.57
N ASN A 482 -7.68 -24.66 44.79
CA ASN A 482 -7.45 -26.06 45.11
C ASN A 482 -7.70 -27.00 43.92
N SER A 483 -8.58 -26.64 42.98
CA SER A 483 -8.84 -27.44 41.78
C SER A 483 -8.69 -26.68 40.46
N TRP A 484 -8.43 -27.44 39.40
CA TRP A 484 -8.39 -26.95 38.02
C TRP A 484 -9.73 -26.33 37.59
N ASN A 485 -10.86 -26.87 38.05
CA ASN A 485 -12.18 -26.34 37.69
C ASN A 485 -12.41 -24.95 38.29
N GLU A 486 -12.03 -24.74 39.57
CA GLU A 486 -12.07 -23.41 40.20
C GLU A 486 -11.23 -22.39 39.41
N LEU A 487 -10.02 -22.79 39.00
CA LEU A 487 -9.14 -21.94 38.20
C LEU A 487 -9.73 -21.68 36.81
N TYR A 488 -10.28 -22.69 36.15
CA TYR A 488 -10.91 -22.67 34.80
C TYR A 488 -12.16 -21.79 34.75
N GLU A 489 -13.03 -21.84 35.76
CA GLU A 489 -14.25 -21.01 35.85
C GLU A 489 -13.95 -19.57 36.26
N THR A 490 -13.04 -19.40 37.23
CA THR A 490 -12.45 -18.09 37.57
C THR A 490 -11.97 -17.42 36.30
N PHE A 491 -11.14 -18.15 35.57
CA PHE A 491 -10.68 -17.77 34.26
C PHE A 491 -11.86 -17.43 33.29
N GLU A 492 -12.85 -18.28 32.99
CA GLU A 492 -13.88 -17.94 31.97
C GLU A 492 -14.65 -16.63 32.24
N TYR A 493 -14.97 -16.36 33.52
CA TYR A 493 -15.53 -15.08 33.96
C TYR A 493 -14.63 -13.88 33.57
N LEU A 494 -13.34 -14.08 33.70
CA LEU A 494 -12.30 -13.10 33.54
C LEU A 494 -11.83 -12.96 32.08
N SER A 495 -12.17 -13.92 31.22
CA SER A 495 -12.08 -13.79 29.75
C SER A 495 -13.00 -12.70 29.20
N THR A 496 -14.13 -12.49 29.87
CA THR A 496 -15.19 -11.56 29.45
C THR A 496 -15.31 -10.32 30.34
N THR A 497 -14.71 -10.33 31.53
CA THR A 497 -14.81 -9.25 32.52
C THR A 497 -13.44 -8.64 32.82
N SER A 498 -13.33 -7.33 32.67
CA SER A 498 -12.15 -6.61 33.16
C SER A 498 -12.27 -6.37 34.67
N ILE A 499 -11.18 -6.60 35.41
CA ILE A 499 -11.07 -6.12 36.81
C ILE A 499 -10.03 -5.01 36.95
N GLU A 500 -9.45 -4.52 35.86
CA GLU A 500 -8.50 -3.40 35.89
C GLU A 500 -9.17 -2.11 36.43
N GLY A 501 -8.76 -1.68 37.61
CA GLY A 501 -9.23 -0.50 38.34
C GLY A 501 -9.76 -0.78 39.75
N ASP A 502 -10.11 -2.03 40.11
CA ASP A 502 -10.71 -2.35 41.43
C ASP A 502 -9.76 -3.05 42.42
N VAL A 503 -8.98 -2.25 43.16
CA VAL A 503 -7.99 -2.69 44.15
C VAL A 503 -8.38 -3.92 44.98
N GLU A 504 -9.67 -4.04 45.35
CA GLU A 504 -10.18 -5.16 46.12
C GLU A 504 -10.24 -6.47 45.32
N SER A 505 -10.91 -6.49 44.16
CA SER A 505 -10.93 -7.66 43.25
C SER A 505 -9.53 -8.05 42.77
N GLU A 506 -8.68 -7.07 42.53
CA GLU A 506 -7.34 -7.29 41.97
C GLU A 506 -6.41 -7.94 43.00
N THR A 507 -6.51 -7.53 44.26
CA THR A 507 -5.77 -8.11 45.39
C THR A 507 -6.34 -9.46 45.83
N LYS A 508 -7.67 -9.67 45.75
CA LYS A 508 -8.34 -10.90 46.18
C LYS A 508 -8.39 -12.01 45.14
N LEU A 509 -8.55 -11.67 43.86
CA LEU A 509 -8.71 -12.64 42.77
C LEU A 509 -7.43 -12.73 41.95
N GLY A 510 -6.92 -11.58 41.46
CA GLY A 510 -5.74 -11.53 40.59
C GLY A 510 -4.48 -12.11 41.25
N GLN A 511 -4.17 -11.71 42.48
CA GLN A 511 -3.02 -12.27 43.21
C GLN A 511 -3.22 -13.76 43.59
N VAL A 512 -4.46 -14.24 43.77
CA VAL A 512 -4.73 -15.67 44.05
C VAL A 512 -4.50 -16.52 42.81
N VAL A 513 -4.81 -16.01 41.61
CA VAL A 513 -4.42 -16.64 40.34
C VAL A 513 -2.89 -16.75 40.24
N ILE A 514 -2.12 -15.69 40.54
CA ILE A 514 -0.64 -15.74 40.60
C ILE A 514 -0.19 -16.86 41.54
N ASN A 515 -0.61 -16.78 42.80
CA ASN A 515 -0.14 -17.70 43.84
C ASN A 515 -0.40 -19.16 43.45
N SER A 516 -1.53 -19.42 42.77
CA SER A 516 -1.94 -20.75 42.32
C SER A 516 -1.07 -21.30 41.19
N ILE A 517 -0.62 -20.45 40.25
CA ILE A 517 0.35 -20.83 39.22
C ILE A 517 1.72 -21.09 39.85
N SER A 518 2.23 -20.17 40.68
CA SER A 518 3.52 -20.31 41.36
C SER A 518 3.60 -21.57 42.23
N LYS A 519 2.47 -21.93 42.88
CA LYS A 519 2.27 -23.18 43.63
C LYS A 519 2.35 -24.42 42.71
N ALA A 520 1.67 -24.39 41.56
CA ALA A 520 1.72 -25.50 40.60
C ALA A 520 3.14 -25.74 40.07
N ILE A 521 3.89 -24.68 39.75
CA ILE A 521 5.29 -24.75 39.33
C ILE A 521 6.18 -25.34 40.45
N LYS A 522 6.01 -24.89 41.70
CA LYS A 522 6.76 -25.46 42.84
C LYS A 522 6.48 -26.95 43.03
N GLN A 523 5.22 -27.37 42.95
CA GLN A 523 4.82 -28.76 43.10
C GLN A 523 5.33 -29.65 41.95
N GLU A 524 5.48 -29.11 40.74
CA GLU A 524 6.11 -29.86 39.64
C GLU A 524 7.60 -30.15 39.92
N VAL A 525 8.37 -29.15 40.38
CA VAL A 525 9.77 -29.33 40.79
C VAL A 525 9.91 -30.35 41.94
N GLU A 526 9.01 -30.30 42.93
CA GLU A 526 9.00 -31.25 44.05
C GLU A 526 8.66 -32.69 43.60
N ASN A 527 7.77 -32.85 42.61
CA ASN A 527 7.44 -34.15 42.03
C ASN A 527 8.56 -34.73 41.15
N LEU A 528 9.34 -33.90 40.46
CA LEU A 528 10.49 -34.33 39.64
C LEU A 528 11.61 -34.96 40.49
N HIS A 529 11.74 -34.57 41.77
CA HIS A 529 12.72 -35.13 42.69
C HIS A 529 12.21 -36.35 43.50
N ALA A 530 10.96 -36.78 43.32
CA ALA A 530 10.37 -37.90 44.06
C ALA A 530 10.70 -39.25 43.40
N SER A 531 11.70 -39.97 43.93
CA SER A 531 12.23 -41.23 43.37
C SER A 531 11.36 -42.49 43.57
N ASP A 532 10.04 -42.34 43.77
CA ASP A 532 9.08 -43.44 43.99
C ASP A 532 8.02 -43.46 42.88
N ASP A 533 8.11 -44.41 41.94
CA ASP A 533 7.14 -44.56 40.84
C ASP A 533 5.70 -44.85 41.32
N LEU A 534 5.53 -45.28 42.57
CA LEU A 534 4.23 -45.52 43.22
C LEU A 534 3.41 -44.25 43.51
N LYS A 535 3.95 -43.04 43.31
CA LYS A 535 3.20 -41.78 43.47
C LYS A 535 2.70 -41.16 42.16
N LYS A 536 3.24 -41.54 41.01
CA LYS A 536 2.86 -40.95 39.71
C LYS A 536 1.44 -41.29 39.26
N SER A 537 0.81 -42.30 39.86
CA SER A 537 -0.53 -42.79 39.51
C SER A 537 -1.71 -42.10 40.20
N GLU A 538 -1.48 -41.18 41.14
CA GLU A 538 -2.56 -40.44 41.84
C GLU A 538 -2.45 -38.90 41.72
N VAL A 539 -1.86 -38.39 40.62
CA VAL A 539 -2.09 -36.99 40.23
C VAL A 539 -3.56 -36.86 39.80
N SER A 540 -4.41 -36.39 40.72
CA SER A 540 -5.85 -36.31 40.50
C SER A 540 -6.19 -35.45 39.28
N GLN A 541 -7.20 -35.86 38.50
CA GLN A 541 -7.65 -35.09 37.32
C GLN A 541 -8.02 -33.64 37.67
N SER A 542 -8.38 -33.37 38.93
CA SER A 542 -8.66 -32.05 39.49
C SER A 542 -7.43 -31.18 39.79
N ALA A 543 -6.19 -31.67 39.73
CA ALA A 543 -4.99 -30.90 40.08
C ALA A 543 -4.66 -29.80 39.03
N ILE A 544 -4.11 -28.68 39.48
CA ILE A 544 -3.56 -27.61 38.62
C ILE A 544 -2.11 -27.96 38.26
N THR A 545 -1.74 -27.91 36.99
CA THR A 545 -0.35 -28.11 36.52
C THR A 545 0.03 -27.08 35.45
N PRO A 546 1.32 -26.74 35.28
CA PRO A 546 1.79 -25.87 34.19
C PRO A 546 1.43 -26.37 32.80
N ASP A 547 1.43 -27.69 32.53
CA ASP A 547 1.02 -28.22 31.21
C ASP A 547 -0.44 -27.92 30.92
N LYS A 548 -1.31 -28.02 31.92
CA LYS A 548 -2.72 -27.61 31.78
C LYS A 548 -2.82 -26.11 31.52
N ILE A 549 -2.11 -25.27 32.27
CA ILE A 549 -2.10 -23.81 32.09
C ILE A 549 -1.63 -23.44 30.67
N TYR A 550 -0.61 -24.13 30.13
CA TYR A 550 -0.09 -23.86 28.79
C TYR A 550 -0.98 -24.41 27.67
N GLN A 551 -1.56 -25.61 27.79
CA GLN A 551 -2.59 -26.09 26.86
C GLN A 551 -3.82 -25.18 26.85
N TYR A 552 -4.16 -24.67 28.04
CA TYR A 552 -5.16 -23.64 28.28
C TYR A 552 -4.72 -22.24 27.82
N TRP A 553 -3.48 -22.12 27.33
CA TRP A 553 -2.93 -20.97 26.63
C TRP A 553 -2.54 -21.29 25.14
N LEU A 554 -3.04 -22.35 24.47
CA LEU A 554 -2.69 -22.68 23.06
C LEU A 554 -3.84 -23.27 22.17
N THR A 555 -4.90 -22.50 21.85
CA THR A 555 -6.09 -22.85 21.00
C THR A 555 -7.12 -21.69 20.93
N SER A 556 -7.61 -21.37 19.74
CA SER A 556 -8.66 -20.39 19.38
C SER A 556 -9.66 -19.91 20.44
N ALA A 557 -9.95 -18.60 20.37
CA ALA A 557 -11.06 -17.93 21.04
C ALA A 557 -12.44 -18.39 20.57
N THR A 558 -13.44 -18.25 21.45
CA THR A 558 -14.84 -18.36 21.02
C THR A 558 -15.26 -17.05 20.37
N GLU A 559 -16.05 -17.12 19.30
CA GLU A 559 -16.60 -15.93 18.61
C GLU A 559 -17.22 -14.93 19.59
N LYS A 560 -17.96 -15.43 20.59
CA LYS A 560 -18.61 -14.63 21.64
C LYS A 560 -17.59 -13.85 22.48
N SER A 561 -16.46 -14.46 22.86
CA SER A 561 -15.38 -13.76 23.57
C SER A 561 -14.67 -12.73 22.69
N VAL A 562 -14.60 -12.93 21.38
CA VAL A 562 -14.06 -11.94 20.43
C VAL A 562 -15.03 -10.76 20.30
N GLN A 563 -16.32 -11.03 20.04
CA GLN A 563 -17.39 -10.04 19.93
C GLN A 563 -17.48 -9.15 21.18
N ILE A 564 -17.55 -9.74 22.37
CA ILE A 564 -17.57 -8.99 23.65
C ILE A 564 -16.32 -8.10 23.79
N THR A 565 -15.16 -8.53 23.29
CA THR A 565 -13.93 -7.72 23.36
C THR A 565 -13.95 -6.56 22.36
N GLN A 566 -14.48 -6.78 21.16
CA GLN A 566 -14.69 -5.74 20.14
C GLN A 566 -15.73 -4.70 20.58
N GLU A 567 -16.86 -5.13 21.16
CA GLU A 567 -17.91 -4.27 21.74
C GLU A 567 -17.37 -3.32 22.83
N ASN A 568 -16.28 -3.70 23.50
CA ASN A 568 -15.59 -2.87 24.51
C ASN A 568 -14.58 -1.87 23.90
N ASN A 569 -14.68 -1.55 22.60
CA ASN A 569 -13.79 -0.65 21.84
C ASN A 569 -12.30 -1.07 21.87
N LYS A 570 -12.02 -2.38 21.86
CA LYS A 570 -10.65 -2.91 21.84
C LYS A 570 -10.32 -3.48 20.48
N LEU A 571 -9.44 -2.79 19.75
CA LEU A 571 -8.93 -3.24 18.45
C LEU A 571 -8.23 -4.60 18.61
N ILE A 572 -8.72 -5.60 17.88
CA ILE A 572 -8.07 -6.88 17.65
C ILE A 572 -8.19 -7.14 16.14
N VAL A 573 -7.07 -7.46 15.49
CA VAL A 573 -7.01 -7.73 14.04
C VAL A 573 -6.70 -9.22 13.83
N PRO A 574 -7.71 -10.06 13.52
CA PRO A 574 -7.56 -11.50 13.39
C PRO A 574 -6.95 -11.87 12.03
N ILE A 575 -5.63 -11.73 11.89
CA ILE A 575 -4.90 -12.31 10.74
C ILE A 575 -4.62 -13.78 11.02
N LEU A 576 -4.17 -14.08 12.24
CA LEU A 576 -4.05 -15.43 12.79
C LEU A 576 -5.17 -15.69 13.80
N SER A 577 -5.43 -16.97 14.07
CA SER A 577 -6.48 -17.40 15.00
C SER A 577 -6.27 -16.80 16.40
N ILE A 578 -7.15 -15.86 16.80
CA ILE A 578 -7.05 -15.16 18.09
C ILE A 578 -6.96 -16.19 19.21
N THR A 579 -5.87 -16.15 19.96
CA THR A 579 -5.71 -17.03 21.11
C THR A 579 -6.53 -16.50 22.29
N ARG A 580 -7.03 -17.37 23.17
CA ARG A 580 -7.56 -16.84 24.46
C ARG A 580 -6.45 -16.40 25.42
N PHE A 581 -5.18 -16.54 25.02
CA PHE A 581 -4.05 -15.86 25.63
C PHE A 581 -4.16 -14.36 25.38
N GLU A 582 -4.37 -13.97 24.13
CA GLU A 582 -4.59 -12.61 23.62
C GLU A 582 -5.88 -12.00 24.19
N ILE A 583 -6.90 -12.83 24.48
CA ILE A 583 -8.08 -12.41 25.27
C ILE A 583 -7.78 -12.15 26.78
N PHE A 584 -6.61 -12.49 27.37
CA PHE A 584 -6.12 -11.71 28.55
C PHE A 584 -5.97 -10.29 28.02
N LEU A 585 -5.01 -10.17 27.10
CA LEU A 585 -4.11 -9.04 27.01
C LEU A 585 -4.87 -7.78 26.65
N HIS A 586 -5.90 -7.93 25.80
CA HIS A 586 -6.85 -6.87 25.47
C HIS A 586 -7.83 -6.57 26.61
N ASN A 587 -8.59 -7.54 27.12
CA ASN A 587 -9.56 -7.27 28.19
C ASN A 587 -8.91 -6.77 29.48
N ASN A 588 -7.65 -7.14 29.67
CA ASN A 588 -6.86 -6.98 30.86
C ASN A 588 -5.36 -6.97 30.43
N SER A 589 -4.60 -5.89 30.67
CA SER A 589 -3.19 -5.66 30.18
C SER A 589 -1.99 -6.01 31.11
N LYS A 590 -2.05 -5.75 32.43
CA LYS A 590 -0.91 -5.88 33.41
C LYS A 590 -0.59 -7.26 34.05
N LEU A 591 -1.47 -7.97 34.78
CA LEU A 591 -1.17 -9.34 35.35
C LEU A 591 -1.04 -10.45 34.29
N ALA A 592 -1.23 -10.12 33.02
CA ALA A 592 -1.18 -11.02 31.90
C ALA A 592 0.26 -11.35 31.58
N ARG A 593 0.99 -10.24 31.43
CA ARG A 593 2.43 -10.16 31.56
C ARG A 593 2.90 -10.78 32.87
N CYS A 594 2.27 -10.54 34.03
CA CYS A 594 2.71 -11.15 35.30
C CYS A 594 2.55 -12.68 35.40
N LEU A 595 1.50 -13.29 34.83
CA LEU A 595 1.40 -14.76 34.78
C LEU A 595 2.37 -15.34 33.74
N MET A 596 2.67 -14.60 32.67
CA MET A 596 3.72 -14.99 31.73
C MET A 596 5.11 -14.92 32.40
N ASP A 597 5.39 -13.85 33.13
CA ASP A 597 6.59 -13.67 33.96
C ASP A 597 6.74 -14.81 34.97
N GLU A 598 5.65 -15.35 35.54
CA GLU A 598 5.65 -16.51 36.44
C GLU A 598 5.80 -17.86 35.72
N MET A 599 5.14 -18.07 34.57
CA MET A 599 5.28 -19.29 33.77
C MET A 599 6.67 -19.44 33.14
N LEU A 600 7.33 -18.32 32.80
CA LEU A 600 8.75 -18.29 32.43
C LEU A 600 9.68 -18.76 33.56
N MET A 601 9.19 -18.87 34.80
CA MET A 601 9.94 -19.40 35.95
C MET A 601 9.68 -20.91 36.19
N CYS A 602 9.20 -21.64 35.16
CA CYS A 602 9.03 -23.09 35.15
C CYS A 602 10.13 -23.78 34.32
N ASN A 603 10.60 -24.94 34.75
CA ASN A 603 11.68 -25.68 34.08
C ASN A 603 11.19 -26.37 32.80
N GLY A 604 11.88 -26.13 31.68
CA GLY A 604 11.55 -26.69 30.36
C GLY A 604 10.46 -25.93 29.59
N TYR A 605 10.12 -24.72 30.02
CA TYR A 605 9.06 -23.88 29.45
C TYR A 605 9.54 -22.59 28.79
N ARG A 606 10.76 -22.14 29.03
CA ARG A 606 11.24 -20.81 28.61
C ARG A 606 11.33 -20.71 27.09
N ARG A 607 11.87 -21.73 26.40
CA ARG A 607 11.86 -21.79 24.93
C ARG A 607 10.45 -21.85 24.36
N VAL A 608 9.59 -22.69 24.95
CA VAL A 608 8.20 -22.89 24.52
C VAL A 608 7.39 -21.59 24.63
N LEU A 609 7.59 -20.83 25.72
CA LEU A 609 6.89 -19.57 25.97
C LEU A 609 7.46 -18.40 25.15
N ILE A 610 8.74 -18.41 24.78
CA ILE A 610 9.30 -17.47 23.80
C ILE A 610 8.72 -17.73 22.42
N TRP A 611 8.75 -18.98 21.94
CA TRP A 611 8.13 -19.36 20.66
C TRP A 611 6.64 -18.98 20.63
N PHE A 612 5.92 -19.26 21.72
CA PHE A 612 4.53 -18.85 21.88
C PHE A 612 4.31 -17.34 21.73
N LEU A 613 5.17 -16.51 22.33
CA LEU A 613 5.08 -15.04 22.24
C LEU A 613 5.34 -14.51 20.83
N THR A 614 6.15 -15.21 20.02
CA THR A 614 6.56 -14.74 18.68
C THR A 614 5.78 -15.39 17.53
N HIS A 615 5.18 -16.56 17.72
CA HIS A 615 4.49 -17.32 16.65
C HIS A 615 2.99 -17.52 16.86
N ASN A 616 2.48 -17.46 18.09
CA ASN A 616 1.06 -17.79 18.38
C ASN A 616 0.20 -16.58 18.74
N LEU A 617 0.75 -15.36 18.70
CA LEU A 617 0.03 -14.13 19.01
C LEU A 617 0.04 -13.19 17.80
N ASN A 618 -1.11 -12.58 17.50
CA ASN A 618 -1.15 -11.48 16.52
C ASN A 618 -0.29 -10.30 17.02
N LEU A 619 0.37 -9.60 16.10
CA LEU A 619 1.14 -8.40 16.43
C LEU A 619 0.20 -7.33 17.00
N SER A 620 0.58 -6.76 18.14
CA SER A 620 -0.22 -5.75 18.84
C SER A 620 0.68 -4.84 19.66
N THR A 621 0.22 -3.61 19.93
CA THR A 621 0.95 -2.64 20.75
C THR A 621 1.29 -3.19 22.16
N LEU A 622 0.39 -4.01 22.72
CA LEU A 622 0.57 -4.64 24.02
C LEU A 622 1.62 -5.77 24.02
N LEU A 623 1.84 -6.43 22.88
CA LEU A 623 2.88 -7.44 22.69
C LEU A 623 4.25 -6.80 22.45
N ILE A 624 4.34 -5.81 21.55
CA ILE A 624 5.57 -5.05 21.26
C ILE A 624 6.17 -4.47 22.55
N ASP A 625 5.32 -3.80 23.34
CA ASP A 625 5.70 -3.25 24.65
C ASP A 625 6.13 -4.34 25.66
N TYR A 626 5.46 -5.51 25.70
CA TYR A 626 5.87 -6.60 26.58
C TYR A 626 7.23 -7.20 26.20
N VAL A 627 7.48 -7.41 24.90
CA VAL A 627 8.76 -7.93 24.39
C VAL A 627 9.88 -6.93 24.71
N PHE A 628 9.64 -5.63 24.54
CA PHE A 628 10.58 -4.58 24.96
C PHE A 628 10.87 -4.60 26.47
N GLU A 629 9.84 -4.60 27.33
CA GLU A 629 10.01 -4.69 28.79
C GLU A 629 10.81 -5.93 29.23
N LEU A 630 10.67 -7.03 28.48
CA LEU A 630 11.29 -8.32 28.73
C LEU A 630 12.76 -8.36 28.28
N LEU A 631 13.07 -7.86 27.08
CA LEU A 631 14.45 -7.72 26.56
C LEU A 631 15.32 -6.79 27.42
N VAL A 632 14.75 -5.64 27.84
CA VAL A 632 15.42 -4.66 28.71
C VAL A 632 15.53 -5.15 30.17
N GLY A 633 14.76 -6.17 30.56
CA GLY A 633 14.79 -6.74 31.91
C GLY A 633 14.19 -5.80 32.96
N ILE A 634 12.99 -5.28 32.72
CA ILE A 634 12.20 -4.50 33.70
C ILE A 634 10.93 -5.24 34.17
N ARG A 635 10.55 -6.34 33.50
CA ARG A 635 9.62 -7.36 34.03
C ARG A 635 10.11 -7.94 35.37
N GLY A 636 9.20 -8.48 36.18
CA GLY A 636 9.48 -8.98 37.54
C GLY A 636 9.58 -7.90 38.63
N SER A 637 9.37 -6.62 38.30
CA SER A 637 9.62 -5.51 39.22
C SER A 637 8.37 -4.90 39.87
N ASN A 638 8.48 -4.65 41.18
CA ASN A 638 7.42 -4.08 42.04
C ASN A 638 6.89 -2.70 41.61
N GLN A 639 7.61 -2.00 40.72
CA GLN A 639 7.21 -0.70 40.17
C GLN A 639 6.26 -0.87 38.97
N GLY A 640 6.54 -1.79 38.04
CA GLY A 640 5.72 -2.04 36.84
C GLY A 640 4.58 -3.03 37.05
N GLN A 641 4.80 -4.10 37.82
CA GLN A 641 3.78 -5.15 38.09
C GLN A 641 2.73 -4.76 39.13
N ALA A 642 2.85 -3.55 39.68
CA ALA A 642 1.95 -2.90 40.63
C ALA A 642 0.46 -3.18 40.31
N PRO A 643 -0.24 -4.06 41.06
CA PRO A 643 -0.18 -4.27 42.51
C PRO A 643 0.64 -5.46 42.95
N TYR A 644 0.89 -6.39 42.03
CA TYR A 644 1.20 -7.76 42.38
C TYR A 644 2.60 -7.88 42.91
N ASN A 645 2.76 -8.88 43.75
CA ASN A 645 4.05 -9.28 44.27
C ASN A 645 4.49 -10.50 43.45
N PHE A 646 5.58 -10.34 42.69
CA PHE A 646 6.26 -11.44 42.03
C PHE A 646 6.72 -12.46 43.07
N THR A 647 6.55 -13.76 42.82
CA THR A 647 6.78 -14.77 43.86
C THR A 647 8.24 -15.21 43.98
N ARG A 648 9.09 -14.85 43.02
CA ARG A 648 10.53 -15.15 43.02
C ARG A 648 11.36 -14.02 43.61
N LYS A 649 12.56 -14.31 44.13
CA LYS A 649 13.53 -13.30 44.57
C LYS A 649 14.19 -12.62 43.36
N GLY A 650 14.78 -11.44 43.57
CA GLY A 650 15.57 -10.70 42.57
C GLY A 650 14.99 -9.36 42.10
N ASP A 651 13.73 -9.03 42.41
CA ASP A 651 13.01 -7.81 41.98
C ASP A 651 12.96 -7.55 40.46
N LYS A 652 13.41 -8.51 39.64
CA LYS A 652 13.45 -8.50 38.17
C LYS A 652 13.42 -9.94 37.64
N LEU A 653 12.99 -10.13 36.39
CA LEU A 653 13.09 -11.40 35.66
C LEU A 653 14.41 -11.45 34.87
N GLU A 654 15.19 -12.52 35.07
CA GLU A 654 16.49 -12.76 34.43
C GLU A 654 16.37 -13.77 33.26
N LEU A 655 16.49 -13.26 32.02
CA LEU A 655 16.73 -14.05 30.80
C LEU A 655 18.23 -14.18 30.53
N SER A 656 18.65 -15.35 30.04
CA SER A 656 19.99 -15.62 29.51
C SER A 656 20.26 -14.82 28.22
N GLU A 657 21.52 -14.79 27.76
CA GLU A 657 21.87 -14.15 26.49
C GLU A 657 21.14 -14.85 25.32
N ILE A 658 21.24 -16.18 25.21
CA ILE A 658 20.57 -17.00 24.18
C ILE A 658 19.05 -16.78 24.17
N GLU A 659 18.42 -16.70 25.35
CA GLU A 659 16.97 -16.47 25.45
C GLU A 659 16.54 -15.10 24.91
N ARG A 660 17.34 -14.05 25.12
CA ARG A 660 17.06 -12.71 24.55
C ARG A 660 17.29 -12.68 23.04
N LEU A 661 18.36 -13.32 22.60
CA LEU A 661 18.75 -13.37 21.19
C LEU A 661 17.69 -14.05 20.33
N MET A 662 17.25 -15.22 20.78
CA MET A 662 16.17 -16.00 20.17
C MET A 662 14.84 -15.22 20.23
N LEU A 663 14.50 -14.62 21.37
CA LEU A 663 13.29 -13.78 21.48
C LEU A 663 13.29 -12.62 20.48
N LEU A 664 14.43 -11.94 20.28
CA LEU A 664 14.50 -10.79 19.37
C LEU A 664 14.52 -11.20 17.90
N HIS A 665 15.29 -12.23 17.52
CA HIS A 665 15.32 -12.75 16.14
C HIS A 665 13.92 -13.21 15.69
N GLU A 666 13.32 -14.13 16.44
CA GLU A 666 12.00 -14.70 16.13
C GLU A 666 10.90 -13.63 16.10
N PHE A 667 11.02 -12.60 16.95
CA PHE A 667 10.06 -11.49 16.99
C PHE A 667 10.19 -10.55 15.79
N LEU A 668 11.41 -10.22 15.34
CA LEU A 668 11.62 -9.36 14.16
C LEU A 668 11.15 -10.07 12.89
N THR A 669 11.56 -11.33 12.69
CA THR A 669 11.19 -12.15 11.52
C THR A 669 9.67 -12.30 11.40
N ASN A 670 8.98 -12.69 12.48
CA ASN A 670 7.53 -12.87 12.43
C ASN A 670 6.76 -11.54 12.40
N SER A 671 7.32 -10.45 12.94
CA SER A 671 6.74 -9.11 12.75
C SER A 671 6.79 -8.68 11.28
N SER A 672 7.85 -9.04 10.55
CA SER A 672 7.96 -8.78 9.11
C SER A 672 6.87 -9.52 8.33
N MET A 673 6.70 -10.82 8.60
CA MET A 673 5.65 -11.64 7.96
C MET A 673 4.23 -11.19 8.33
N TYR A 674 4.02 -10.69 9.56
CA TYR A 674 2.74 -10.10 9.95
C TYR A 674 2.48 -8.78 9.23
N LEU A 675 3.50 -7.93 9.03
CA LEU A 675 3.35 -6.61 8.42
C LEU A 675 3.23 -6.64 6.89
N SER A 676 3.83 -7.61 6.19
CA SER A 676 3.64 -7.78 4.74
C SER A 676 2.21 -8.19 4.35
N SER A 677 1.37 -8.57 5.31
CA SER A 677 -0.07 -8.84 5.09
C SER A 677 -0.89 -7.63 4.61
N THR A 678 -0.30 -6.43 4.50
CA THR A 678 -0.89 -5.31 3.73
C THR A 678 -1.04 -5.63 2.25
N GLU A 679 -0.19 -6.47 1.68
CA GLU A 679 -0.30 -6.96 0.29
C GLU A 679 -1.37 -8.07 0.18
N GLY A 680 -1.83 -8.60 1.32
CA GLY A 680 -2.89 -9.60 1.49
C GLY A 680 -2.35 -11.03 1.50
N ILE A 681 -2.60 -11.75 2.60
CA ILE A 681 -2.24 -13.18 2.73
C ILE A 681 -3.44 -14.04 2.33
N GLU A 682 -3.25 -14.97 1.40
CA GLU A 682 -4.20 -16.06 1.17
C GLU A 682 -4.10 -17.06 2.33
N ILE A 683 -5.21 -17.24 3.05
CA ILE A 683 -5.36 -18.30 4.06
C ILE A 683 -5.89 -19.57 3.36
N ASP A 684 -5.62 -20.76 3.91
CA ASP A 684 -6.00 -22.09 3.37
C ASP A 684 -7.48 -22.22 2.90
N ASP A 685 -8.40 -21.37 3.38
CA ASP A 685 -9.80 -21.31 2.96
C ASP A 685 -10.06 -20.47 1.68
N GLY A 686 -9.02 -19.94 1.03
CA GLY A 686 -9.10 -19.14 -0.20
C GLY A 686 -9.51 -17.68 -0.01
N TYR A 687 -9.54 -17.19 1.24
CA TYR A 687 -9.78 -15.78 1.55
C TYR A 687 -8.46 -15.02 1.67
N LYS A 688 -8.32 -13.92 0.93
CA LYS A 688 -7.21 -12.98 1.09
C LYS A 688 -7.50 -12.06 2.29
N VAL A 689 -6.80 -12.26 3.40
CA VAL A 689 -6.87 -11.36 4.56
C VAL A 689 -5.86 -10.24 4.39
N VAL A 690 -6.36 -9.02 4.31
CA VAL A 690 -5.57 -7.79 4.14
C VAL A 690 -5.52 -7.02 5.46
N LEU A 691 -4.31 -6.74 5.95
CA LEU A 691 -4.13 -5.81 7.07
C LEU A 691 -4.30 -4.37 6.55
N ALA A 692 -5.22 -3.63 7.16
CA ALA A 692 -5.41 -2.22 6.84
C ALA A 692 -4.10 -1.44 7.09
N GLU A 693 -3.58 -0.79 6.05
CA GLU A 693 -2.26 -0.16 6.03
C GLU A 693 -2.07 0.88 7.16
N SER A 694 -3.11 1.66 7.46
CA SER A 694 -3.10 2.64 8.57
C SER A 694 -2.95 2.02 9.97
N ILE A 695 -3.18 0.71 10.13
CA ILE A 695 -2.87 -0.05 11.35
C ILE A 695 -1.43 -0.56 11.28
N ALA A 696 -1.01 -1.11 10.15
CA ALA A 696 0.36 -1.57 9.92
C ALA A 696 1.40 -0.46 10.13
N MET A 697 1.16 0.74 9.58
CA MET A 697 2.01 1.94 9.80
C MET A 697 2.16 2.28 11.30
N LYS A 698 1.08 2.16 12.09
CA LYS A 698 1.12 2.43 13.55
C LYS A 698 1.95 1.37 14.29
N TYR A 699 1.82 0.11 13.92
CA TYR A 699 2.65 -0.97 14.48
C TYR A 699 4.12 -0.81 14.05
N MET A 700 4.39 -0.46 12.79
CA MET A 700 5.74 -0.24 12.27
C MET A 700 6.42 0.99 12.90
N SER A 701 5.71 2.10 13.11
CA SER A 701 6.25 3.27 13.84
C SER A 701 6.61 2.90 15.29
N LEU A 702 5.77 2.12 15.99
CA LEU A 702 6.09 1.62 17.33
C LEU A 702 7.28 0.65 17.34
N MET A 703 7.41 -0.21 16.32
CA MET A 703 8.57 -1.08 16.13
C MET A 703 9.85 -0.27 15.88
N CYS A 704 9.81 0.77 15.04
CA CYS A 704 10.94 1.69 14.84
C CYS A 704 11.37 2.35 16.14
N LEU A 705 10.43 2.80 16.98
CA LEU A 705 10.73 3.36 18.31
C LEU A 705 11.36 2.31 19.25
N MET A 706 10.85 1.07 19.24
CA MET A 706 11.43 -0.04 20.00
C MET A 706 12.88 -0.31 19.59
N ILE A 707 13.14 -0.49 18.29
CA ILE A 707 14.48 -0.82 17.75
C ILE A 707 15.49 0.29 18.08
N ASN A 708 15.13 1.56 17.84
CA ASN A 708 15.95 2.72 18.21
C ASN A 708 16.31 2.72 19.72
N GLN A 709 15.36 2.33 20.58
CA GLN A 709 15.60 2.29 22.02
C GLN A 709 16.42 1.06 22.46
N LEU A 710 16.27 -0.10 21.80
CA LEU A 710 17.13 -1.27 22.00
C LEU A 710 18.58 -1.02 21.57
N MET A 711 18.79 -0.30 20.46
CA MET A 711 20.12 0.18 20.03
C MET A 711 20.74 1.10 21.09
N ARG A 712 20.01 2.11 21.57
CA ARG A 712 20.48 3.04 22.62
C ARG A 712 20.82 2.36 23.96
N ILE A 713 20.26 1.19 24.23
CA ILE A 713 20.55 0.38 25.43
C ILE A 713 21.73 -0.57 25.20
N GLY A 714 22.17 -0.76 23.95
CA GLY A 714 23.23 -1.71 23.57
C GLY A 714 22.76 -3.17 23.52
N ILE A 715 21.48 -3.40 23.24
CA ILE A 715 20.91 -4.75 23.00
C ILE A 715 21.01 -5.12 21.50
N ILE A 716 20.92 -4.12 20.62
CA ILE A 716 21.23 -4.24 19.19
C ILE A 716 22.53 -3.45 18.98
N ASP A 717 23.60 -4.11 18.54
CA ASP A 717 24.96 -3.54 18.50
C ASP A 717 25.49 -3.48 17.06
N LEU A 718 25.00 -2.51 16.29
CA LEU A 718 25.43 -2.28 14.91
C LEU A 718 26.91 -1.85 14.79
N ASN A 719 27.58 -1.51 15.90
CA ASN A 719 28.93 -0.94 15.91
C ASN A 719 30.04 -1.99 15.75
N ARG A 720 29.75 -3.29 15.84
CA ARG A 720 30.78 -4.32 15.78
C ARG A 720 31.32 -4.49 14.36
N PRO A 721 32.65 -4.35 14.15
CA PRO A 721 33.24 -4.68 12.86
C PRO A 721 33.28 -6.20 12.68
N LYS A 722 32.85 -6.68 11.50
CA LYS A 722 33.03 -8.06 11.03
C LYS A 722 34.52 -8.39 10.91
N ASN A 723 35.14 -8.76 12.03
CA ASN A 723 36.59 -8.81 12.19
C ASN A 723 37.16 -10.19 11.84
N ALA A 724 37.97 -10.22 10.78
CA ALA A 724 39.17 -11.04 10.60
C ALA A 724 39.14 -12.54 10.99
N GLU A 725 39.20 -13.39 9.96
CA GLU A 725 39.73 -14.77 10.00
C GLU A 725 39.07 -15.74 11.02
N GLY A 726 37.87 -16.23 10.67
CA GLY A 726 37.41 -17.55 11.10
C GLY A 726 36.61 -17.64 12.40
N VAL A 727 35.80 -16.62 12.71
CA VAL A 727 34.75 -16.69 13.73
C VAL A 727 33.41 -16.38 13.07
N ASP A 728 32.70 -17.42 12.65
CA ASP A 728 31.34 -17.27 12.09
C ASP A 728 30.34 -16.85 13.18
N ASP A 729 29.35 -16.08 12.74
CA ASP A 729 28.24 -15.48 13.48
C ASP A 729 28.65 -14.56 14.66
N ASP A 730 28.73 -13.25 14.38
CA ASP A 730 28.74 -12.21 15.43
C ASP A 730 27.30 -11.98 15.90
N ILE A 731 27.01 -12.53 17.07
CA ILE A 731 25.69 -12.94 17.53
C ILE A 731 24.67 -11.80 17.72
N HIS A 732 25.10 -10.53 17.71
CA HIS A 732 24.24 -9.35 17.92
C HIS A 732 24.04 -8.53 16.62
N ASP A 733 24.48 -9.04 15.46
CA ASP A 733 24.31 -8.42 14.14
C ASP A 733 22.92 -8.71 13.54
N TYR A 734 21.92 -7.91 13.94
CA TYR A 734 20.55 -7.96 13.43
C TYR A 734 20.34 -7.22 12.09
N ARG A 735 21.40 -6.87 11.34
CA ARG A 735 21.28 -6.01 10.15
C ARG A 735 20.37 -6.61 9.08
N ASN A 736 20.40 -7.93 8.89
CA ASN A 736 19.60 -8.61 7.87
C ASN A 736 18.10 -8.58 8.23
N GLU A 737 17.75 -8.97 9.45
CA GLU A 737 16.36 -8.98 9.94
C GLU A 737 15.77 -7.57 9.98
N LEU A 738 16.58 -6.58 10.34
CA LEU A 738 16.18 -5.17 10.30
C LEU A 738 15.99 -4.67 8.86
N GLN A 739 16.87 -5.03 7.92
CA GLN A 739 16.67 -4.67 6.51
C GLN A 739 15.40 -5.30 5.92
N VAL A 740 15.17 -6.59 6.16
CA VAL A 740 13.96 -7.31 5.70
C VAL A 740 12.69 -6.74 6.34
N LEU A 741 12.70 -6.42 7.64
CA LEU A 741 11.56 -5.79 8.33
C LEU A 741 11.24 -4.38 7.80
N LEU A 742 12.25 -3.64 7.34
CA LEU A 742 12.11 -2.21 7.02
C LEU A 742 11.95 -1.90 5.53
N ILE A 743 12.43 -2.76 4.62
CA ILE A 743 12.53 -2.45 3.17
C ILE A 743 11.16 -2.08 2.54
N ASN A 744 10.11 -2.88 2.76
CA ASN A 744 8.74 -2.57 2.27
C ASN A 744 8.13 -1.31 2.90
N TRP A 745 8.76 -0.73 3.93
CA TRP A 745 8.31 0.47 4.66
C TRP A 745 9.13 1.74 4.36
N VAL A 746 10.23 1.65 3.60
CA VAL A 746 11.10 2.79 3.26
C VAL A 746 10.36 3.88 2.48
N GLY A 747 9.51 3.50 1.53
CA GLY A 747 8.64 4.44 0.82
C GLY A 747 7.56 5.05 1.72
N LYS A 748 6.99 4.23 2.61
CA LYS A 748 5.72 4.50 3.32
C LYS A 748 5.85 5.20 4.67
N LEU A 749 6.97 5.03 5.39
CA LEU A 749 7.12 5.54 6.76
C LEU A 749 8.51 6.18 6.98
N PRO A 750 8.60 7.48 7.33
CA PRO A 750 9.88 8.17 7.44
C PRO A 750 10.75 7.66 8.61
N GLU A 751 10.17 7.13 9.69
CA GLU A 751 10.92 6.47 10.75
C GLU A 751 11.54 5.15 10.28
N ALA A 752 10.84 4.38 9.43
CA ALA A 752 11.40 3.15 8.85
C ALA A 752 12.52 3.48 7.85
N ARG A 753 12.34 4.50 7.00
CA ARG A 753 13.37 5.00 6.09
C ARG A 753 14.66 5.39 6.80
N ARG A 754 14.57 6.27 7.82
CA ARG A 754 15.74 6.71 8.60
C ARG A 754 16.44 5.53 9.28
N LEU A 755 15.67 4.56 9.80
CA LEU A 755 16.20 3.37 10.45
C LEU A 755 16.87 2.40 9.45
N PHE A 756 16.27 2.22 8.27
CA PHE A 756 16.82 1.39 7.19
C PHE A 756 18.15 1.93 6.67
N PHE A 757 18.22 3.23 6.35
CA PHE A 757 19.47 3.84 5.91
C PHE A 757 20.54 3.84 7.00
N MET A 758 20.19 4.06 8.27
CA MET A 758 21.14 3.88 9.38
C MET A 758 21.66 2.43 9.47
N VAL A 759 20.82 1.41 9.21
CA VAL A 759 21.24 0.00 9.21
C VAL A 759 22.06 -0.37 7.96
N LYS A 760 21.78 0.25 6.79
CA LYS A 760 22.52 0.06 5.53
C LYS A 760 23.91 0.72 5.60
N ASN A 761 23.95 1.98 6.03
CA ASN A 761 25.13 2.84 6.03
C ASN A 761 26.13 2.47 7.15
N TYR A 762 25.75 1.67 8.15
CA TYR A 762 26.66 1.15 9.19
C TYR A 762 27.75 0.17 8.69
N ASN A 763 27.84 -0.07 7.38
CA ASN A 763 29.02 -0.65 6.72
C ASN A 763 30.09 0.40 6.37
N GLU A 764 29.71 1.68 6.29
CA GLU A 764 30.54 2.83 5.91
C GLU A 764 30.81 3.79 7.06
N ASP A 765 29.93 3.85 8.08
CA ASP A 765 29.90 4.81 9.21
C ASP A 765 31.18 4.91 10.06
N LYS A 766 32.21 4.10 9.80
CA LYS A 766 33.59 4.42 10.25
C LYS A 766 34.19 5.65 9.58
N ARG A 767 33.46 6.33 8.69
CA ARG A 767 33.76 7.68 8.19
C ARG A 767 32.88 8.76 8.82
N ASP A 768 31.58 8.56 8.97
CA ASP A 768 30.63 9.66 9.26
C ASP A 768 30.40 10.03 10.74
N ASP A 769 30.78 9.18 11.70
CA ASP A 769 30.78 9.56 13.12
C ASP A 769 31.81 10.67 13.43
N GLU A 770 32.95 10.71 12.74
CA GLU A 770 33.87 11.86 12.81
C GLU A 770 33.30 13.10 12.09
N VAL A 771 32.40 12.94 11.12
CA VAL A 771 31.84 14.06 10.35
C VAL A 771 30.80 14.84 11.16
N THR A 772 29.91 14.14 11.87
CA THR A 772 28.74 14.76 12.49
C THR A 772 29.10 15.61 13.73
N GLU A 773 30.07 15.20 14.55
CA GLU A 773 30.55 16.04 15.66
C GLU A 773 31.57 17.13 15.22
N VAL A 774 32.43 16.87 14.22
CA VAL A 774 33.44 17.87 13.77
C VAL A 774 32.79 19.04 13.01
N ILE A 775 31.65 18.83 12.33
CA ILE A 775 30.87 19.92 11.71
C ILE A 775 30.32 20.94 12.75
N GLY A 776 30.40 20.63 14.05
CA GLY A 776 30.20 21.62 15.12
C GLY A 776 31.23 22.76 15.15
N SER A 777 32.40 22.60 14.52
CA SER A 777 33.48 23.59 14.58
C SER A 777 34.44 23.61 13.38
N GLU A 778 33.99 24.12 12.23
CA GLU A 778 34.71 25.16 11.43
C GLU A 778 33.92 25.55 10.16
N LEU A 779 33.63 26.84 9.98
CA LEU A 779 33.11 27.34 8.70
C LEU A 779 34.26 27.51 7.69
N GLY A 780 34.59 26.43 6.98
CA GLY A 780 35.34 26.54 5.73
C GLY A 780 34.48 27.17 4.64
N GLU A 781 34.96 28.25 4.01
CA GLU A 781 34.31 28.86 2.84
C GLU A 781 34.45 27.93 1.62
N SER A 782 33.49 27.01 1.43
CA SER A 782 33.37 26.23 0.20
C SER A 782 33.10 27.17 -0.98
N THR A 783 34.04 27.22 -1.93
CA THR A 783 33.96 28.12 -3.08
C THR A 783 32.86 27.67 -4.03
N MET A 784 32.00 28.62 -4.42
CA MET A 784 30.90 28.37 -5.37
C MET A 784 31.39 27.72 -6.69
N ALA A 785 32.63 28.01 -7.11
CA ALA A 785 33.26 27.39 -8.27
C ALA A 785 33.44 25.87 -8.14
N ALA A 786 33.84 25.35 -6.97
CA ALA A 786 34.00 23.90 -6.76
C ALA A 786 32.64 23.18 -6.71
N GLN A 787 31.58 23.87 -6.27
CA GLN A 787 30.22 23.34 -6.31
C GLN A 787 29.68 23.28 -7.76
N ILE A 788 30.05 24.25 -8.60
CA ILE A 788 29.72 24.26 -10.04
C ILE A 788 30.50 23.17 -10.79
N GLU A 789 31.82 23.07 -10.62
CA GLU A 789 32.68 22.06 -11.26
C GLU A 789 32.21 20.62 -10.99
N LEU A 790 31.69 20.37 -9.79
CA LEU A 790 31.09 19.08 -9.41
C LEU A 790 29.73 18.84 -10.09
N LEU A 791 28.88 19.87 -10.22
CA LEU A 791 27.59 19.75 -10.92
C LEU A 791 27.76 19.61 -12.44
N GLU A 792 28.71 20.32 -13.05
CA GLU A 792 29.10 20.16 -14.46
C GLU A 792 29.54 18.71 -14.74
N LYS A 793 30.36 18.12 -13.85
CA LYS A 793 30.75 16.70 -13.91
C LYS A 793 29.58 15.72 -13.84
N PHE A 794 28.54 16.04 -13.07
CA PHE A 794 27.36 15.18 -12.91
C PHE A 794 26.34 15.30 -14.07
N GLN A 795 26.47 16.30 -14.96
CA GLN A 795 25.61 16.40 -16.16
C GLN A 795 25.78 15.19 -17.10
N THR A 796 26.98 14.63 -17.19
CA THR A 796 27.30 13.48 -18.08
C THR A 796 27.11 12.11 -17.44
N LEU A 797 26.72 12.01 -16.16
CA LEU A 797 26.55 10.76 -15.43
C LEU A 797 25.06 10.42 -15.23
N ARG A 798 24.74 9.13 -15.26
CA ARG A 798 23.42 8.61 -14.84
C ARG A 798 23.26 8.71 -13.32
N THR A 799 22.03 8.64 -12.84
CA THR A 799 21.68 8.75 -11.41
C THR A 799 22.51 7.84 -10.51
N GLN A 800 22.54 6.54 -10.81
CA GLN A 800 23.27 5.55 -10.02
C GLN A 800 24.78 5.85 -9.99
N GLU A 801 25.35 6.25 -11.12
CA GLU A 801 26.77 6.63 -11.25
C GLU A 801 27.11 7.89 -10.41
N VAL A 802 26.14 8.80 -10.22
CA VAL A 802 26.28 9.96 -9.31
C VAL A 802 26.21 9.52 -7.85
N SER A 803 25.29 8.61 -7.50
CA SER A 803 25.19 8.03 -6.14
C SER A 803 26.46 7.26 -5.76
N GLU A 804 26.88 6.29 -6.57
CA GLU A 804 28.13 5.54 -6.39
C GLU A 804 29.34 6.49 -6.28
N TYR A 805 29.38 7.54 -7.10
CA TYR A 805 30.46 8.52 -7.03
C TYR A 805 30.47 9.26 -5.69
N LEU A 806 29.32 9.66 -5.16
CA LEU A 806 29.22 10.40 -3.89
C LEU A 806 29.54 9.52 -2.68
N GLU A 807 29.08 8.26 -2.66
CA GLU A 807 29.47 7.25 -1.66
C GLU A 807 30.99 7.04 -1.64
N ASN A 808 31.63 7.02 -2.81
CA ASN A 808 33.08 6.87 -2.93
C ASN A 808 33.88 8.16 -2.65
N ASN A 809 33.27 9.35 -2.71
CA ASN A 809 33.97 10.66 -2.64
C ASN A 809 33.39 11.57 -1.54
N GLU A 810 33.68 11.23 -0.29
CA GLU A 810 33.30 11.91 0.94
C GLU A 810 33.54 13.44 0.95
N SER A 811 34.59 13.93 0.27
CA SER A 811 34.86 15.38 0.11
C SER A 811 33.80 16.10 -0.71
N ASP A 812 33.29 15.42 -1.73
CA ASP A 812 32.39 15.96 -2.74
C ASP A 812 30.96 15.88 -2.23
N MET A 813 30.63 14.80 -1.50
CA MET A 813 29.41 14.72 -0.69
C MET A 813 29.33 15.86 0.34
N LYS A 814 30.44 16.22 1.00
CA LYS A 814 30.49 17.40 1.88
C LYS A 814 30.28 18.73 1.14
N LEU A 815 30.66 18.85 -0.14
CA LEU A 815 30.36 20.02 -0.97
C LEU A 815 28.87 20.09 -1.37
N ILE A 816 28.24 18.94 -1.65
CA ILE A 816 26.79 18.82 -1.94
C ILE A 816 25.95 19.08 -0.69
N ALA A 817 26.29 18.50 0.46
CA ALA A 817 25.61 18.76 1.73
C ALA A 817 25.67 20.24 2.14
N ASN A 818 26.80 20.90 1.89
CA ASN A 818 26.96 22.34 2.08
C ASN A 818 26.09 23.13 1.08
N LEU A 819 25.93 22.69 -0.17
CA LEU A 819 25.03 23.31 -1.15
C LEU A 819 23.56 23.21 -0.72
N ALA A 820 23.09 22.02 -0.34
CA ALA A 820 21.73 21.80 0.14
C ALA A 820 21.42 22.68 1.38
N ARG A 821 22.37 22.78 2.33
CA ARG A 821 22.24 23.66 3.50
C ARG A 821 22.25 25.15 3.17
N LYS A 822 22.92 25.58 2.09
CA LYS A 822 22.79 26.96 1.57
C LYS A 822 21.39 27.19 0.99
N PHE A 823 20.83 26.24 0.24
CA PHE A 823 19.45 26.34 -0.26
C PHE A 823 18.41 26.40 0.88
N GLU A 824 18.55 25.54 1.90
CA GLU A 824 17.75 25.59 3.15
C GLU A 824 17.77 27.00 3.77
N LEU A 825 18.97 27.53 4.05
CA LEU A 825 19.14 28.83 4.69
C LEU A 825 18.50 29.97 3.87
N TYR A 826 18.71 29.99 2.55
CA TYR A 826 18.23 31.06 1.69
C TYR A 826 16.72 30.98 1.43
N LEU A 827 16.15 29.79 1.24
CA LEU A 827 14.70 29.62 1.09
C LEU A 827 13.98 29.94 2.41
N GLY A 828 14.52 29.50 3.56
CA GLY A 828 14.04 29.91 4.88
C GLY A 828 14.05 31.42 5.08
N MET A 829 15.11 32.13 4.64
CA MET A 829 15.18 33.61 4.70
C MET A 829 14.16 34.33 3.82
N VAL A 830 13.73 33.73 2.71
CA VAL A 830 12.70 34.30 1.81
C VAL A 830 11.30 34.05 2.38
N LEU A 831 11.03 32.86 2.92
CA LEU A 831 9.75 32.50 3.54
C LEU A 831 9.54 33.20 4.90
N THR A 832 10.61 33.47 5.66
CA THR A 832 10.58 34.19 6.96
C THR A 832 11.27 35.56 6.90
N PRO A 833 10.65 36.59 6.27
CA PRO A 833 11.24 37.92 6.17
C PRO A 833 11.38 38.58 7.56
N LYS A 834 12.62 38.68 8.05
CA LYS A 834 12.96 39.32 9.33
C LYS A 834 12.56 40.80 9.35
N GLU A 835 12.12 41.31 10.51
CA GLU A 835 11.79 42.73 10.72
C GLU A 835 12.92 43.72 10.36
N SER A 836 14.18 43.25 10.33
CA SER A 836 15.37 44.02 9.94
C SER A 836 15.54 44.22 8.43
N GLY A 837 14.81 43.46 7.59
CA GLY A 837 15.08 43.32 6.16
C GLY A 837 16.31 42.45 5.85
N ILE A 838 16.50 42.18 4.56
CA ILE A 838 17.64 41.44 3.98
C ILE A 838 18.64 42.45 3.39
N ASN A 839 19.94 42.24 3.61
CA ASN A 839 21.00 43.11 3.10
C ASN A 839 21.31 42.84 1.62
N ASN A 840 21.76 43.85 0.87
CA ASN A 840 22.08 43.74 -0.56
C ASN A 840 23.09 42.62 -0.90
N ASN A 841 24.06 42.36 0.00
CA ASN A 841 25.02 41.27 -0.19
C ASN A 841 24.37 39.88 0.03
N GLU A 842 23.47 39.76 1.00
CA GLU A 842 22.71 38.53 1.25
C GLU A 842 21.75 38.26 0.08
N LEU A 843 21.04 39.28 -0.38
CA LEU A 843 20.15 39.22 -1.55
C LEU A 843 20.90 38.78 -2.81
N LYS A 844 22.11 39.30 -3.03
CA LYS A 844 22.95 38.86 -4.16
C LYS A 844 23.36 37.38 -4.02
N ASN A 845 23.75 36.94 -2.83
CA ASN A 845 24.10 35.53 -2.60
C ASN A 845 22.88 34.61 -2.81
N ILE A 846 21.70 34.99 -2.31
CA ILE A 846 20.43 34.29 -2.53
C ILE A 846 20.16 34.14 -4.03
N GLN A 847 20.21 35.25 -4.78
CA GLN A 847 20.03 35.25 -6.24
C GLN A 847 21.03 34.34 -6.96
N GLN A 848 22.31 34.35 -6.55
CA GLN A 848 23.34 33.51 -7.17
C GLN A 848 23.15 32.01 -6.90
N HIS A 849 22.63 31.61 -5.74
CA HIS A 849 22.36 30.21 -5.44
C HIS A 849 21.05 29.73 -6.06
N PHE A 850 19.99 30.55 -6.06
CA PHE A 850 18.76 30.20 -6.78
C PHE A 850 18.95 30.16 -8.29
N ALA A 851 19.81 31.00 -8.87
CA ALA A 851 20.21 30.86 -10.27
C ALA A 851 20.87 29.50 -10.54
N MET A 852 21.83 29.08 -9.68
CA MET A 852 22.45 27.76 -9.76
C MET A 852 21.42 26.62 -9.61
N PHE A 853 20.44 26.75 -8.70
CA PHE A 853 19.38 25.75 -8.53
C PHE A 853 18.57 25.54 -9.81
N PHE A 854 18.21 26.62 -10.52
CA PHE A 854 17.46 26.52 -11.78
C PHE A 854 18.33 26.08 -12.96
N GLU A 855 19.56 26.57 -13.06
CA GLU A 855 20.53 26.22 -14.11
C GLU A 855 20.89 24.73 -14.06
N TYR A 856 21.17 24.20 -12.86
CA TYR A 856 21.54 22.80 -12.64
C TYR A 856 20.37 21.93 -12.14
N PHE A 857 19.11 22.37 -12.28
CA PHE A 857 17.92 21.65 -11.80
C PHE A 857 17.92 20.18 -12.25
N ASN A 858 18.12 19.95 -13.54
CA ASN A 858 18.20 18.62 -14.16
C ASN A 858 19.32 17.73 -13.58
N THR A 859 20.41 18.33 -13.08
CA THR A 859 21.48 17.61 -12.38
C THR A 859 21.11 17.34 -10.93
N LEU A 860 20.51 18.32 -10.24
CA LEU A 860 20.06 18.17 -8.84
C LEU A 860 18.98 17.09 -8.71
N CYS A 861 18.13 16.90 -9.72
CA CYS A 861 17.18 15.77 -9.81
C CYS A 861 17.85 14.39 -9.84
N ARG A 862 19.16 14.27 -10.10
CA ARG A 862 19.92 13.00 -10.02
C ARG A 862 20.63 12.81 -8.66
N ILE A 863 20.44 13.73 -7.71
CA ILE A 863 21.11 13.70 -6.41
C ILE A 863 20.05 13.57 -5.31
N GLU A 864 19.64 12.34 -5.02
CA GLU A 864 18.52 12.06 -4.10
C GLU A 864 18.67 12.74 -2.73
N PHE A 865 19.88 12.76 -2.18
CA PHE A 865 20.17 13.44 -0.92
C PHE A 865 19.69 14.91 -0.90
N VAL A 866 19.84 15.65 -2.02
CA VAL A 866 19.41 17.05 -2.10
C VAL A 866 17.88 17.16 -2.14
N ALA A 867 17.21 16.23 -2.83
CA ALA A 867 15.76 16.14 -2.86
C ALA A 867 15.19 15.84 -1.46
N GLU A 868 15.68 14.79 -0.80
CA GLU A 868 15.21 14.40 0.54
C GLU A 868 15.54 15.46 1.60
N TYR A 869 16.78 15.97 1.64
CA TYR A 869 17.19 16.95 2.65
C TYR A 869 16.36 18.22 2.59
N LEU A 870 16.10 18.77 1.40
CA LEU A 870 15.30 19.97 1.26
C LEU A 870 13.81 19.70 1.50
N PHE A 871 13.30 18.57 1.04
CA PHE A 871 11.92 18.20 1.26
C PHE A 871 11.59 18.05 2.75
N GLU A 872 12.42 17.33 3.53
CA GLU A 872 12.26 17.18 4.99
C GLU A 872 12.20 18.54 5.72
N LYS A 873 13.02 19.53 5.29
CA LYS A 873 13.05 20.85 5.95
C LYS A 873 11.84 21.72 5.65
N PHE A 874 11.23 21.56 4.47
CA PHE A 874 10.08 22.37 4.04
C PHE A 874 8.75 21.61 4.04
N GLU A 875 8.72 20.32 4.41
CA GLU A 875 7.51 19.48 4.55
C GLU A 875 6.38 20.18 5.30
N THR A 876 6.70 20.86 6.40
CA THR A 876 5.72 21.63 7.20
C THR A 876 5.13 22.83 6.46
N VAL A 877 5.93 23.52 5.64
CA VAL A 877 5.48 24.64 4.78
C VAL A 877 4.65 24.10 3.62
N ILE A 878 5.08 22.99 3.01
CA ILE A 878 4.43 22.32 1.88
C ILE A 878 3.04 21.79 2.29
N SER A 879 2.95 21.08 3.42
CA SER A 879 1.69 20.53 3.91
C SER A 879 0.74 21.61 4.46
N THR A 880 1.21 22.47 5.38
CA THR A 880 0.32 23.37 6.15
C THR A 880 0.23 24.81 5.64
N GLY A 881 1.16 25.25 4.79
CA GLY A 881 1.25 26.63 4.34
C GLY A 881 1.70 27.62 5.40
N GLN A 882 2.13 27.17 6.58
CA GLN A 882 2.66 28.02 7.63
C GLN A 882 4.13 28.34 7.36
N ASN A 883 4.46 29.62 7.19
CA ASN A 883 5.83 30.06 6.94
C ASN A 883 6.80 29.85 8.12
N GLU A 884 6.32 29.42 9.30
CA GLU A 884 7.16 29.19 10.48
C GLU A 884 8.00 27.90 10.37
N VAL A 885 9.09 27.98 9.60
CA VAL A 885 10.18 27.00 9.64
C VAL A 885 10.76 26.99 11.06
N LYS A 886 10.34 26.02 11.89
CA LYS A 886 10.80 25.86 13.28
C LYS A 886 12.34 25.69 13.29
N PRO A 887 13.12 26.66 13.82
CA PRO A 887 14.57 26.53 13.83
C PRO A 887 14.99 25.42 14.80
N THR A 888 15.85 24.52 14.34
CA THR A 888 16.36 23.35 15.08
C THR A 888 17.39 23.74 16.16
N SER A 889 16.95 24.51 17.15
CA SER A 889 17.69 24.76 18.39
C SER A 889 17.24 23.78 19.49
N LEU A 890 18.17 23.02 20.06
CA LEU A 890 17.87 21.97 21.03
C LEU A 890 17.16 22.51 22.28
N SER A 891 15.93 22.04 22.53
CA SER A 891 15.32 22.03 23.86
C SER A 891 14.37 20.85 24.01
N HIS A 892 14.71 19.91 24.90
CA HIS A 892 14.08 18.58 25.00
C HIS A 892 12.67 18.55 25.63
N GLU A 893 12.02 19.71 25.84
CA GLU A 893 10.80 19.82 26.66
C GLU A 893 9.54 20.22 25.85
N ALA A 894 9.64 20.52 24.55
CA ALA A 894 8.50 20.98 23.75
C ALA A 894 7.62 19.84 23.17
N ALA A 895 8.24 18.71 22.76
CA ALA A 895 7.58 17.63 22.02
C ALA A 895 6.44 16.92 22.79
N ALA A 896 6.33 17.10 24.10
CA ALA A 896 5.30 16.47 24.94
C ALA A 896 3.91 17.13 24.87
N ASN A 897 3.75 18.29 24.22
CA ASN A 897 2.48 19.03 24.18
C ASN A 897 1.80 19.08 22.80
N GLU A 898 2.52 18.90 21.68
CA GLU A 898 1.90 18.95 20.34
C GLU A 898 1.19 17.63 19.97
N PHE A 899 1.50 16.52 20.65
CA PHE A 899 0.79 15.23 20.52
C PHE A 899 -0.58 15.18 21.22
N ALA A 900 -0.99 16.22 21.94
CA ALA A 900 -2.16 16.18 22.82
C ALA A 900 -3.47 16.73 22.20
N ASP A 901 -3.38 17.56 21.16
CA ASP A 901 -4.54 18.24 20.54
C ASP A 901 -4.99 17.58 19.21
N ALA A 902 -4.48 16.38 18.89
CA ALA A 902 -4.70 15.68 17.61
C ALA A 902 -5.59 14.42 17.69
N GLU A 903 -6.14 14.06 18.85
CA GLU A 903 -7.10 12.95 19.01
C GLU A 903 -8.38 13.36 19.75
N PHE A 904 -9.47 12.63 19.49
CA PHE A 904 -10.80 12.69 20.15
C PHE A 904 -11.65 13.97 20.00
N SER A 905 -12.23 14.14 18.82
CA SER A 905 -13.55 14.77 18.66
C SER A 905 -14.67 13.85 19.18
N ALA A 906 -14.90 13.85 20.50
CA ALA A 906 -15.74 12.87 21.20
C ALA A 906 -17.27 13.08 21.08
N GLU A 907 -17.80 13.35 19.88
CA GLU A 907 -19.25 13.54 19.63
C GLU A 907 -19.94 12.36 18.89
N PHE A 908 -19.19 11.35 18.44
CA PHE A 908 -19.72 10.20 17.68
C PHE A 908 -20.62 9.23 18.49
N LEU A 909 -20.70 9.34 19.81
CA LEU A 909 -21.36 8.34 20.69
C LEU A 909 -22.40 8.94 21.66
N ALA A 910 -23.23 9.89 21.20
CA ALA A 910 -24.21 10.57 22.06
C ALA A 910 -25.61 10.78 21.43
N THR A 911 -26.28 9.71 21.00
CA THR A 911 -27.75 9.74 20.77
C THR A 911 -28.52 9.29 22.02
N PRO A 912 -29.51 10.09 22.46
CA PRO A 912 -30.69 9.55 23.11
C PRO A 912 -31.98 10.06 22.44
N ALA A 913 -32.96 9.18 22.25
CA ALA A 913 -34.18 9.51 21.52
C ALA A 913 -35.17 10.38 22.33
N GLY A 914 -35.58 11.50 21.75
CA GLY A 914 -36.93 12.10 21.88
C GLY A 914 -37.34 12.78 23.20
N VAL A 915 -37.74 14.06 23.10
CA VAL A 915 -39.13 14.56 23.36
C VAL A 915 -39.15 16.10 23.44
N ASP A 916 -39.68 16.69 22.37
CA ASP A 916 -40.58 17.86 22.25
C ASP A 916 -40.40 19.21 23.03
N ASN A 917 -40.78 20.28 22.32
CA ASN A 917 -41.24 21.62 22.74
C ASN A 917 -40.30 22.81 23.14
N THR A 918 -40.42 23.86 22.32
CA THR A 918 -40.49 25.31 22.65
C THR A 918 -39.25 26.17 22.98
N LYS A 919 -38.67 26.75 21.90
CA LYS A 919 -38.41 28.20 21.62
C LYS A 919 -37.64 29.13 22.63
N PRO A 920 -37.01 30.24 22.14
CA PRO A 920 -35.69 30.66 22.63
C PRO A 920 -35.64 32.02 23.36
N LYS A 921 -34.46 32.36 23.97
CA LYS A 921 -33.86 33.72 23.95
C LYS A 921 -32.44 33.91 24.54
N SER A 922 -31.55 34.44 23.70
CA SER A 922 -30.62 35.58 23.94
C SER A 922 -29.45 35.57 24.95
N THR A 923 -28.41 36.34 24.56
CA THR A 923 -27.41 37.10 25.36
C THR A 923 -26.22 36.42 26.09
N LYS A 924 -25.03 36.54 25.46
CA LYS A 924 -23.73 36.85 26.11
C LYS A 924 -23.80 38.24 26.83
N PRO A 925 -22.79 38.76 27.57
CA PRO A 925 -21.44 38.24 27.91
C PRO A 925 -20.94 38.46 29.38
N LYS A 926 -19.75 37.95 29.73
CA LYS A 926 -18.55 38.69 30.29
C LYS A 926 -17.71 37.95 31.36
N LYS A 927 -16.44 37.74 30.99
CA LYS A 927 -15.17 37.67 31.77
C LYS A 927 -15.22 38.00 33.29
N SER A 928 -14.49 37.22 34.10
CA SER A 928 -13.36 37.76 34.91
C SER A 928 -12.40 36.67 35.45
N ASN A 929 -11.11 37.01 35.59
CA ASN A 929 -10.05 36.13 36.10
C ASN A 929 -9.95 36.12 37.63
N LYS A 930 -9.48 35.02 38.23
CA LYS A 930 -8.56 35.06 39.40
C LYS A 930 -7.82 33.73 39.67
N LYS A 931 -6.49 33.78 39.62
CA LYS A 931 -5.58 32.71 40.12
C LYS A 931 -5.60 32.66 41.66
N LYS A 932 -5.47 31.47 42.28
CA LYS A 932 -4.44 31.20 43.32
C LYS A 932 -4.35 29.74 43.81
N ASN A 933 -3.12 29.23 43.75
CA ASN A 933 -2.57 27.97 44.26
C ASN A 933 -2.94 27.62 45.72
N ARG A 934 -3.06 26.32 46.06
CA ARG A 934 -1.96 25.56 46.75
C ARG A 934 -2.24 24.09 47.11
N LYS A 935 -1.17 23.28 47.04
CA LYS A 935 -0.78 22.10 47.87
C LYS A 935 -1.53 20.75 47.74
N LYS A 936 -0.84 19.82 47.05
CA LYS A 936 -0.51 18.42 47.45
C LYS A 936 -1.32 17.73 48.57
N ARG A 937 -1.89 16.56 48.26
CA ARG A 937 -1.45 15.28 48.87
C ARG A 937 -1.85 14.02 48.07
N ASN A 938 -0.95 13.04 48.11
CA ASN A 938 -1.03 11.57 47.90
C ASN A 938 -2.39 10.88 48.26
N ASN A 939 -2.72 9.64 47.82
CA ASN A 939 -1.91 8.50 47.33
C ASN A 939 -2.77 7.41 46.62
N GLN A 940 -2.18 6.63 45.68
CA GLN A 940 -2.46 5.19 45.35
C GLN A 940 -3.90 4.82 44.85
N LEU A 941 -4.23 3.65 44.24
CA LEU A 941 -3.57 2.41 43.74
C LEU A 941 -3.93 2.22 42.23
N ARG A 942 -3.22 1.47 41.34
CA ARG A 942 -3.26 0.01 41.00
C ARG A 942 -4.71 -0.50 40.72
N SER A 943 -5.09 -1.34 39.71
CA SER A 943 -4.35 -2.37 38.90
C SER A 943 -4.90 -2.51 37.43
N ALA A 944 -5.08 -3.61 36.63
CA ALA A 944 -4.89 -5.10 36.56
C ALA A 944 -5.92 -6.12 37.17
N ILE A 945 -6.48 -7.20 36.58
CA ILE A 945 -6.50 -7.99 35.30
C ILE A 945 -7.26 -9.34 35.59
N PRO A 946 -8.01 -10.11 34.71
CA PRO A 946 -7.56 -11.42 34.07
C PRO A 946 -8.23 -12.04 32.74
N ARG A 947 -8.31 -13.39 32.53
CA ARG A 947 -8.29 -14.18 31.21
C ARG A 947 -9.33 -15.28 31.09
N SER A 948 -9.58 -15.84 29.87
CA SER A 948 -9.18 -17.25 29.51
C SER A 948 -9.63 -17.97 28.22
N LEU A 949 -8.85 -19.03 27.90
CA LEU A 949 -9.23 -20.47 27.84
C LEU A 949 -8.83 -21.16 26.54
N GLN A 950 -8.01 -22.21 26.58
CA GLN A 950 -7.61 -22.92 25.36
C GLN A 950 -7.69 -24.45 25.53
N PHE A 951 -7.68 -25.20 24.43
CA PHE A 951 -8.49 -26.42 24.22
C PHE A 951 -7.80 -27.48 23.32
N THR A 952 -6.59 -27.91 23.69
CA THR A 952 -5.93 -29.18 23.24
C THR A 952 -5.99 -29.52 21.74
N ALA A 953 -4.98 -29.10 20.97
CA ALA A 953 -4.88 -29.46 19.54
C ALA A 953 -4.49 -30.94 19.29
N LYS A 954 -5.19 -31.61 18.37
CA LYS A 954 -4.75 -32.89 17.73
C LYS A 954 -3.48 -32.61 16.91
N ARG A 955 -2.50 -33.52 16.91
CA ARG A 955 -1.34 -33.44 15.99
C ARG A 955 -1.82 -33.41 14.53
N MET A 956 -1.54 -32.33 13.81
CA MET A 956 -1.74 -32.26 12.37
C MET A 956 -0.55 -32.94 11.66
N SER A 957 -0.85 -33.71 10.61
CA SER A 957 0.11 -34.29 9.69
C SER A 957 0.38 -33.34 8.53
N SER A 958 1.57 -33.37 7.92
CA SER A 958 1.90 -32.55 6.75
C SER A 958 0.91 -32.79 5.59
N PHE A 959 0.38 -31.69 5.04
CA PHE A 959 -0.66 -31.71 4.02
C PHE A 959 -0.11 -32.00 2.63
N THR A 960 -0.17 -33.26 2.22
CA THR A 960 0.24 -33.70 0.88
C THR A 960 -0.94 -33.69 -0.09
N PRO A 961 -0.84 -33.05 -1.27
CA PRO A 961 -1.88 -33.09 -2.29
C PRO A 961 -1.98 -34.50 -2.90
N HIS A 962 -3.20 -35.02 -2.99
CA HIS A 962 -3.50 -36.35 -3.51
C HIS A 962 -4.28 -36.26 -4.82
N GLN A 963 -3.72 -36.84 -5.89
CA GLN A 963 -4.39 -36.90 -7.20
C GLN A 963 -5.51 -37.94 -7.22
N VAL A 964 -6.73 -37.52 -7.53
CA VAL A 964 -7.90 -38.41 -7.68
C VAL A 964 -7.95 -38.96 -9.10
N LYS A 965 -8.20 -40.27 -9.23
CA LYS A 965 -8.39 -40.96 -10.51
C LYS A 965 -9.50 -42.00 -10.43
N THR A 966 -10.38 -42.03 -11.43
CA THR A 966 -11.42 -43.05 -11.61
C THR A 966 -11.63 -43.42 -13.07
N ALA A 967 -11.99 -44.69 -13.32
CA ALA A 967 -12.40 -45.22 -14.62
C ALA A 967 -13.92 -45.09 -14.88
N THR A 968 -14.68 -44.47 -13.97
CA THR A 968 -16.12 -44.21 -14.11
C THR A 968 -16.46 -42.80 -14.58
N ALA A 969 -15.46 -41.94 -14.79
CA ALA A 969 -15.58 -40.60 -15.37
C ALA A 969 -14.57 -40.47 -16.54
N PRO A 970 -14.74 -39.52 -17.48
CA PRO A 970 -13.77 -39.32 -18.56
C PRO A 970 -12.38 -39.01 -18.01
N GLY A 971 -11.35 -39.64 -18.59
CA GLY A 971 -9.95 -39.35 -18.28
C GLY A 971 -9.53 -37.99 -18.86
N PRO A 972 -8.54 -37.32 -18.26
CA PRO A 972 -8.13 -35.97 -18.67
C PRO A 972 -7.64 -35.94 -20.12
N ALA A 973 -8.06 -34.93 -20.88
CA ALA A 973 -7.74 -34.77 -22.29
C ALA A 973 -6.41 -34.02 -22.56
N ALA A 974 -5.86 -33.38 -21.52
CA ALA A 974 -4.65 -32.55 -21.53
C ALA A 974 -3.92 -32.74 -20.17
N PRO A 975 -2.85 -32.00 -19.81
CA PRO A 975 -2.00 -32.33 -18.65
C PRO A 975 -2.60 -31.90 -17.28
N TYR A 976 -3.84 -32.30 -16.99
CA TYR A 976 -4.55 -32.01 -15.75
C TYR A 976 -5.01 -33.29 -15.01
N SER A 977 -5.57 -33.12 -13.81
CA SER A 977 -6.11 -34.22 -12.98
C SER A 977 -7.63 -34.25 -13.04
N GLN A 978 -8.28 -35.40 -12.86
CA GLN A 978 -9.76 -35.44 -12.72
C GLN A 978 -10.22 -34.65 -11.48
N ALA A 979 -9.50 -34.82 -10.37
CA ALA A 979 -9.56 -33.91 -9.22
C ALA A 979 -8.24 -33.96 -8.42
N VAL A 980 -8.03 -32.97 -7.56
CA VAL A 980 -6.99 -32.98 -6.52
C VAL A 980 -7.64 -32.83 -5.16
N LYS A 981 -7.20 -33.63 -4.20
CA LYS A 981 -7.64 -33.62 -2.80
C LYS A 981 -6.52 -33.10 -1.91
N ILE A 982 -6.80 -32.10 -1.07
CA ILE A 982 -5.89 -31.57 -0.05
C ILE A 982 -6.68 -31.00 1.13
N ASN A 983 -6.19 -31.19 2.36
CA ASN A 983 -6.80 -30.68 3.61
C ASN A 983 -8.33 -30.89 3.73
N GLY A 984 -8.86 -32.04 3.28
CA GLY A 984 -10.29 -32.35 3.31
C GLY A 984 -11.13 -31.69 2.18
N PHE A 985 -10.55 -30.80 1.39
CA PHE A 985 -11.15 -30.25 0.16
C PHE A 985 -10.83 -31.12 -1.05
N VAL A 986 -11.73 -31.09 -2.04
CA VAL A 986 -11.66 -31.79 -3.32
C VAL A 986 -11.97 -30.78 -4.43
N TYR A 987 -10.95 -30.47 -5.24
CA TYR A 987 -11.04 -29.59 -6.39
C TYR A 987 -11.22 -30.44 -7.66
N VAL A 988 -12.41 -30.41 -8.26
CA VAL A 988 -12.77 -31.20 -9.45
C VAL A 988 -12.68 -30.33 -10.69
N SER A 989 -11.75 -30.64 -11.59
CA SER A 989 -11.58 -29.93 -12.86
C SER A 989 -12.81 -30.08 -13.77
N GLY A 990 -12.97 -29.11 -14.68
CA GLY A 990 -14.08 -29.02 -15.63
C GLY A 990 -14.51 -30.35 -16.25
N GLN A 991 -15.80 -30.68 -16.06
CA GLN A 991 -16.43 -31.87 -16.61
C GLN A 991 -17.33 -31.51 -17.79
N ILE A 992 -16.99 -32.06 -18.95
CA ILE A 992 -17.73 -31.97 -20.22
C ILE A 992 -18.66 -33.18 -20.41
N PRO A 993 -19.66 -33.13 -21.32
CA PRO A 993 -20.61 -34.21 -21.60
C PRO A 993 -20.00 -35.38 -22.38
N TYR A 994 -18.94 -35.96 -21.84
CA TYR A 994 -18.25 -37.14 -22.35
C TYR A 994 -18.55 -38.35 -21.46
N THR A 995 -18.70 -39.51 -22.08
CA THR A 995 -18.79 -40.81 -21.40
C THR A 995 -17.44 -41.20 -20.80
N ALA A 996 -17.45 -42.07 -19.79
CA ALA A 996 -16.24 -42.63 -19.15
C ALA A 996 -15.31 -43.46 -20.07
N GLN A 997 -15.65 -43.61 -21.35
CA GLN A 997 -14.79 -44.20 -22.38
C GLN A 997 -14.18 -43.12 -23.31
N ASN A 998 -14.14 -41.86 -22.85
CA ASN A 998 -13.71 -40.67 -23.58
C ASN A 998 -14.36 -40.53 -24.97
N LYS A 999 -15.69 -40.67 -25.02
CA LYS A 999 -16.50 -40.41 -26.22
C LYS A 999 -17.59 -39.38 -25.90
N PRO A 1000 -17.86 -38.41 -26.80
CA PRO A 1000 -18.98 -37.49 -26.64
C PRO A 1000 -20.32 -38.24 -26.63
N LEU A 1001 -21.36 -37.58 -26.13
CA LEU A 1001 -22.74 -37.99 -26.38
C LEU A 1001 -23.09 -37.97 -27.89
N PRO A 1002 -24.17 -38.64 -28.32
CA PRO A 1002 -24.62 -38.61 -29.72
C PRO A 1002 -24.85 -37.18 -30.22
N ALA A 1003 -24.46 -36.89 -31.47
CA ALA A 1003 -24.65 -35.57 -32.08
C ALA A 1003 -26.14 -35.17 -32.08
N GLY A 1004 -26.44 -33.99 -31.52
CA GLY A 1004 -27.80 -33.50 -31.30
C GLY A 1004 -28.43 -33.91 -29.96
N ALA A 1005 -27.64 -34.45 -29.01
CA ALA A 1005 -28.08 -34.63 -27.62
C ALA A 1005 -28.52 -33.29 -27.00
N SER A 1006 -29.67 -33.31 -26.34
CA SER A 1006 -30.23 -32.14 -25.66
C SER A 1006 -29.31 -31.64 -24.54
N ILE A 1007 -29.38 -30.35 -24.24
CA ILE A 1007 -28.63 -29.75 -23.13
C ILE A 1007 -28.99 -30.40 -21.78
N GLU A 1008 -30.22 -30.92 -21.63
CA GLU A 1008 -30.63 -31.73 -20.49
C GLU A 1008 -29.88 -33.08 -20.41
N GLU A 1009 -29.68 -33.77 -21.54
CA GLU A 1009 -28.87 -35.00 -21.60
C GLU A 1009 -27.37 -34.72 -21.37
N GLN A 1010 -26.87 -33.60 -21.89
CA GLN A 1010 -25.51 -33.12 -21.61
C GLN A 1010 -25.33 -32.82 -20.11
N ALA A 1011 -26.31 -32.15 -19.47
CA ALA A 1011 -26.29 -31.84 -18.05
C ALA A 1011 -26.32 -33.09 -17.15
N GLU A 1012 -27.17 -34.07 -17.49
CA GLU A 1012 -27.25 -35.34 -16.74
C GLU A 1012 -25.90 -36.10 -16.81
N GLN A 1013 -25.22 -36.12 -17.97
CA GLN A 1013 -23.89 -36.73 -18.13
C GLN A 1013 -22.79 -35.98 -17.39
N VAL A 1014 -22.78 -34.64 -17.43
CA VAL A 1014 -21.80 -33.80 -16.70
C VAL A 1014 -21.93 -33.96 -15.19
N ILE A 1015 -23.15 -33.91 -14.65
CA ILE A 1015 -23.38 -34.08 -13.21
C ILE A 1015 -23.05 -35.51 -12.77
N GLN A 1016 -23.30 -36.53 -13.60
CA GLN A 1016 -22.88 -37.90 -13.31
C GLN A 1016 -21.34 -38.05 -13.32
N ASN A 1017 -20.62 -37.38 -14.23
CA ASN A 1017 -19.16 -37.38 -14.24
C ASN A 1017 -18.59 -36.76 -12.95
N VAL A 1018 -19.11 -35.60 -12.54
CA VAL A 1018 -18.75 -34.96 -11.26
C VAL A 1018 -19.05 -35.88 -10.08
N SER A 1019 -20.24 -36.50 -10.02
CA SER A 1019 -20.59 -37.44 -8.94
C SER A 1019 -19.60 -38.61 -8.87
N ASN A 1020 -19.20 -39.16 -10.02
CA ASN A 1020 -18.28 -40.30 -10.11
C ASN A 1020 -16.86 -39.96 -9.65
N ILE A 1021 -16.39 -38.73 -9.89
CA ILE A 1021 -15.08 -38.24 -9.40
C ILE A 1021 -15.17 -37.95 -7.90
N LEU A 1022 -16.24 -37.31 -7.43
CA LEU A 1022 -16.45 -37.04 -6.01
C LEU A 1022 -16.53 -38.34 -5.19
N GLU A 1023 -17.21 -39.38 -5.67
CA GLU A 1023 -17.23 -40.69 -5.01
C GLU A 1023 -15.82 -41.31 -4.90
N ALA A 1024 -14.99 -41.20 -5.94
CA ALA A 1024 -13.60 -41.64 -5.91
C ALA A 1024 -12.71 -40.79 -4.98
N ALA A 1025 -13.12 -39.54 -4.70
CA ALA A 1025 -12.47 -38.62 -3.78
C ALA A 1025 -12.96 -38.71 -2.32
N ASN A 1026 -13.77 -39.73 -1.96
CA ASN A 1026 -14.44 -39.83 -0.65
C ASN A 1026 -15.42 -38.68 -0.34
N SER A 1027 -16.03 -38.10 -1.37
CA SER A 1027 -17.03 -37.03 -1.31
C SER A 1027 -18.35 -37.48 -1.98
N SER A 1028 -19.31 -36.58 -2.17
CA SER A 1028 -20.50 -36.75 -3.03
C SER A 1028 -21.11 -35.39 -3.39
N LEU A 1029 -22.09 -35.35 -4.31
CA LEU A 1029 -22.79 -34.11 -4.71
C LEU A 1029 -23.34 -33.30 -3.51
N LYS A 1030 -23.74 -33.95 -2.41
CA LYS A 1030 -24.21 -33.28 -1.18
C LYS A 1030 -23.14 -32.51 -0.39
N HIS A 1031 -21.86 -32.68 -0.74
CA HIS A 1031 -20.71 -32.03 -0.11
C HIS A 1031 -20.06 -30.98 -1.02
N VAL A 1032 -20.67 -30.68 -2.18
CA VAL A 1032 -20.22 -29.61 -3.08
C VAL A 1032 -20.54 -28.26 -2.46
N VAL A 1033 -19.52 -27.43 -2.24
CA VAL A 1033 -19.65 -26.09 -1.64
C VAL A 1033 -19.66 -24.99 -2.70
N LYS A 1034 -18.93 -25.16 -3.81
CA LYS A 1034 -18.90 -24.25 -4.96
C LYS A 1034 -19.09 -25.02 -6.27
N ALA A 1035 -19.84 -24.44 -7.20
CA ALA A 1035 -19.87 -24.86 -8.60
C ALA A 1035 -19.68 -23.66 -9.54
N ASN A 1036 -18.96 -23.86 -10.64
CA ASN A 1036 -18.93 -22.95 -11.79
C ASN A 1036 -19.46 -23.71 -13.01
N ILE A 1037 -20.37 -23.07 -13.75
CA ILE A 1037 -21.04 -23.66 -14.92
C ILE A 1037 -20.78 -22.75 -16.12
N PHE A 1038 -20.30 -23.33 -17.21
CA PHE A 1038 -20.03 -22.64 -18.46
C PHE A 1038 -20.97 -23.19 -19.55
N LEU A 1039 -21.59 -22.30 -20.32
CA LEU A 1039 -22.56 -22.60 -21.38
C LEU A 1039 -22.16 -21.89 -22.69
N THR A 1040 -22.55 -22.41 -23.86
CA THR A 1040 -22.31 -21.72 -25.15
C THR A 1040 -23.44 -20.77 -25.55
N ASP A 1041 -24.65 -20.92 -25.00
CA ASP A 1041 -25.80 -20.04 -25.25
C ASP A 1041 -26.70 -19.90 -24.01
N MET A 1042 -26.47 -18.84 -23.23
CA MET A 1042 -27.27 -18.50 -22.04
C MET A 1042 -28.80 -18.42 -22.34
N LYS A 1043 -29.20 -17.93 -23.52
CA LYS A 1043 -30.60 -17.68 -23.87
C LYS A 1043 -31.35 -18.98 -24.18
N LYS A 1044 -30.67 -20.00 -24.74
CA LYS A 1044 -31.26 -21.31 -25.05
C LYS A 1044 -31.05 -22.35 -23.95
N GLN A 1045 -29.87 -22.37 -23.32
CA GLN A 1045 -29.42 -23.51 -22.50
C GLN A 1045 -29.68 -23.35 -21.00
N PHE A 1046 -29.72 -22.12 -20.48
CA PHE A 1046 -29.76 -21.88 -19.03
C PHE A 1046 -30.99 -22.48 -18.34
N ALA A 1047 -32.21 -22.22 -18.84
CA ALA A 1047 -33.41 -22.76 -18.21
C ALA A 1047 -33.51 -24.30 -18.29
N PRO A 1048 -33.23 -24.95 -19.45
CA PRO A 1048 -33.05 -26.40 -19.54
C PRO A 1048 -32.01 -26.98 -18.56
N PHE A 1049 -30.78 -26.43 -18.53
CA PHE A 1049 -29.73 -26.89 -17.62
C PHE A 1049 -30.16 -26.78 -16.15
N ASN A 1050 -30.76 -25.65 -15.75
CA ASN A 1050 -31.28 -25.45 -14.40
C ASN A 1050 -32.37 -26.47 -14.02
N SER A 1051 -33.18 -26.93 -14.99
CA SER A 1051 -34.20 -27.97 -14.76
C SER A 1051 -33.60 -29.35 -14.42
N VAL A 1052 -32.37 -29.60 -14.85
CA VAL A 1052 -31.60 -30.81 -14.49
C VAL A 1052 -30.81 -30.60 -13.21
N TYR A 1053 -30.02 -29.53 -13.13
CA TYR A 1053 -29.23 -29.18 -11.95
C TYR A 1053 -30.07 -29.14 -10.65
N GLY A 1054 -31.28 -28.58 -10.72
CA GLY A 1054 -32.22 -28.52 -9.60
C GLY A 1054 -32.78 -29.86 -9.11
N LYS A 1055 -32.55 -30.97 -9.82
CA LYS A 1055 -32.87 -32.34 -9.35
C LYS A 1055 -31.80 -32.92 -8.42
N TYR A 1056 -30.55 -32.47 -8.57
CA TYR A 1056 -29.37 -33.05 -7.93
C TYR A 1056 -28.91 -32.26 -6.69
N PHE A 1057 -29.23 -30.97 -6.64
CA PHE A 1057 -28.88 -30.06 -5.54
C PHE A 1057 -30.17 -29.49 -4.92
N ASP A 1058 -30.81 -30.27 -4.05
CA ASP A 1058 -32.15 -30.02 -3.50
C ASP A 1058 -32.14 -29.51 -2.04
N GLU A 1059 -31.44 -30.20 -1.14
CA GLU A 1059 -31.35 -29.86 0.30
C GLU A 1059 -30.41 -28.68 0.57
N MET A 1060 -29.14 -28.81 0.19
CA MET A 1060 -28.13 -27.75 0.24
C MET A 1060 -27.68 -27.47 -1.19
N LYS A 1061 -27.77 -26.21 -1.61
CA LYS A 1061 -27.32 -25.78 -2.93
C LYS A 1061 -25.93 -25.17 -2.83
N PRO A 1062 -24.97 -25.59 -3.67
CA PRO A 1062 -23.66 -24.96 -3.74
C PRO A 1062 -23.76 -23.46 -4.02
N ALA A 1063 -22.80 -22.68 -3.54
CA ALA A 1063 -22.55 -21.35 -4.10
C ALA A 1063 -22.23 -21.50 -5.59
N ARG A 1064 -22.83 -20.69 -6.46
CA ARG A 1064 -22.85 -20.99 -7.89
C ARG A 1064 -22.62 -19.78 -8.78
N SER A 1065 -21.64 -19.89 -9.67
CA SER A 1065 -21.45 -18.98 -10.80
C SER A 1065 -21.93 -19.71 -12.06
N CYS A 1066 -22.63 -19.03 -12.96
CA CYS A 1066 -23.05 -19.60 -14.24
C CYS A 1066 -23.00 -18.52 -15.32
N VAL A 1067 -22.17 -18.72 -16.34
CA VAL A 1067 -21.88 -17.75 -17.40
C VAL A 1067 -21.99 -18.41 -18.77
N ALA A 1068 -22.09 -17.59 -19.82
CA ALA A 1068 -21.84 -18.07 -21.18
C ALA A 1068 -20.43 -17.71 -21.62
N VAL A 1069 -19.81 -18.57 -22.41
CA VAL A 1069 -18.42 -18.45 -22.89
C VAL A 1069 -18.36 -18.56 -24.41
N LYS A 1070 -17.29 -18.01 -25.02
CA LYS A 1070 -17.09 -17.94 -26.48
C LYS A 1070 -17.08 -19.32 -27.15
N GLU A 1071 -16.39 -20.29 -26.53
CA GLU A 1071 -16.34 -21.71 -26.92
C GLU A 1071 -15.96 -22.59 -25.70
N LEU A 1072 -16.11 -23.91 -25.81
CA LEU A 1072 -15.69 -24.89 -24.80
C LEU A 1072 -14.85 -26.02 -25.42
N PRO A 1073 -13.97 -26.69 -24.64
CA PRO A 1073 -13.11 -27.76 -25.13
C PRO A 1073 -13.87 -28.85 -25.92
N LEU A 1074 -13.34 -29.19 -27.09
CA LEU A 1074 -13.91 -30.18 -28.02
C LEU A 1074 -15.29 -29.80 -28.60
N GLY A 1075 -15.72 -28.53 -28.51
CA GLY A 1075 -16.95 -28.02 -29.14
C GLY A 1075 -18.24 -28.49 -28.46
N VAL A 1076 -18.22 -28.62 -27.13
CA VAL A 1076 -19.41 -28.99 -26.32
C VAL A 1076 -20.24 -27.77 -25.92
N ASP A 1077 -21.52 -27.96 -25.57
CA ASP A 1077 -22.40 -26.85 -25.14
C ASP A 1077 -22.32 -26.52 -23.63
N LEU A 1078 -21.65 -27.36 -22.84
CA LEU A 1078 -21.68 -27.32 -21.38
C LEU A 1078 -20.38 -27.84 -20.77
N GLU A 1079 -19.89 -27.12 -19.75
CA GLU A 1079 -18.88 -27.60 -18.81
C GLU A 1079 -19.24 -27.22 -17.37
N MET A 1080 -18.89 -28.07 -16.40
CA MET A 1080 -19.07 -27.77 -14.96
C MET A 1080 -17.88 -28.25 -14.14
N GLU A 1081 -17.29 -27.36 -13.36
CA GLU A 1081 -16.30 -27.66 -12.31
C GLU A 1081 -16.91 -27.46 -10.92
N VAL A 1082 -16.34 -28.12 -9.91
CA VAL A 1082 -16.83 -28.01 -8.52
C VAL A 1082 -15.70 -28.07 -7.49
N VAL A 1083 -15.91 -27.36 -6.37
CA VAL A 1083 -15.16 -27.56 -5.12
C VAL A 1083 -16.10 -28.23 -4.12
N ALA A 1084 -15.63 -29.31 -3.50
CA ALA A 1084 -16.37 -30.07 -2.50
C ALA A 1084 -15.50 -30.36 -1.27
N VAL A 1085 -16.13 -30.75 -0.17
CA VAL A 1085 -15.45 -31.32 0.99
C VAL A 1085 -15.58 -32.84 1.01
N GLU A 1086 -14.67 -33.53 1.69
CA GLU A 1086 -14.80 -34.96 1.96
C GLU A 1086 -15.94 -35.28 2.94
N LYS A 1087 -16.38 -36.54 2.93
CA LYS A 1087 -17.15 -37.13 4.01
C LYS A 1087 -16.22 -37.38 5.21
N GLU A 1088 -16.58 -36.85 6.38
CA GLU A 1088 -15.99 -37.28 7.64
C GLU A 1088 -16.14 -38.82 7.80
N ASP A 1089 -15.05 -39.57 8.06
CA ASP A 1089 -15.18 -40.98 8.47
C ASP A 1089 -15.73 -40.99 9.91
N PRO A 1090 -16.92 -41.57 10.19
CA PRO A 1090 -17.58 -41.51 11.49
C PRO A 1090 -16.93 -42.42 12.56
N LYS A 1091 -15.59 -42.42 12.62
CA LYS A 1091 -14.71 -43.18 13.53
C LYS A 1091 -13.59 -42.33 14.14
N LEU A 1092 -13.54 -41.02 13.85
CA LEU A 1092 -12.40 -40.11 14.13
C LEU A 1092 -12.53 -39.28 15.42
#